data_AF-A0A2A1ZPF6-F1
#
_entry.id   AF-A0A2A1ZPF6-F1
#
_cell.length_a   1.000
_cell.length_b   1.000
_cell.length_c   1.000
_cell.angle_alpha   90.00
_cell.angle_beta   90.00
_cell.angle_gamma   90.00
#
_symmetry.space_group_name_H-M   'P 1'
#
loop_
_entity.id
_entity.type
_entity.pdbx_description
1 polymer ?
#
loop_
_entity_poly.entity_id
_entity_poly.type
_entity_poly.pdbx_seq_one_letter_code
_entity_poly.pdbx_strand_id
1 'polypeptide(L)'
;MDYDILVLNEELKLNIKTEELNTLTKLSENNKLITDAKNKEFLENNLEKAEQKYKRAKEIAKLRNNNTLLEEKLLKANYEKEQKVLEIENQIALIEDELSITLENLSIKASIDNIETEANYKTEVINKHLEEEILRIDEKISKIKFNQDQFITTFEYEYSELITTLKHEIETLKDNHNEKLKLIEKAYNHEIKEPQKNILKIDAIKEDKQLKLKAASTNFKDILLNLQSDIVSNDYTYIELIDFIKNNRTLKVAQEDYINAMYQALNLSTKYMYDLELNKLRHQSETTDKKLTKLIKKIKTDINQENKNIKLKQSETTKIYDTLLKTKFNALETIKQENIEIIKNEAIHLLNDISDFMSNHELVIVSEINDVFDPLSKLDKERILNAKKNYDKAIANELALVNENIKPKEQELNDKEIEKENERNENTKKTNLEVDNLKAEIKALKDKALTEVKTVIAEKKELISSFDERLNILKTLIQEKNQKTNRDFDDQKTDLANKYTAKQNKLQLNKDETNKIFDYEERIYTIAIETNKSKYEDQLVKTANVHQTNIQKNNQLIEEHKSTFKRLKKEYKEDLRVKTTYYENNIFTVRPRIEEAIGDKLLDLENDIRIRKQRLIDIKTEINRLIEEINIQKLNQLHESFSKLNTTSEYGIKDYQTIYQKFSENILENSKSINETIASFKNALFELSKNKHSKTVVELMKINESMK
;
A
#
# COMPACT_ATOMS: atom_id res chain seq x y z
N MET A 1 152.86 -2.06 77.71
CA MET A 1 151.73 -2.99 77.84
C MET A 1 150.43 -2.25 78.22
N ASP A 2 150.45 -1.23 79.09
CA ASP A 2 149.23 -0.51 79.50
C ASP A 2 148.53 0.35 78.41
N TYR A 3 149.27 0.93 77.46
CA TYR A 3 148.70 1.74 76.36
C TYR A 3 147.75 0.93 75.46
N ASP A 4 148.16 -0.28 75.07
CA ASP A 4 147.38 -1.11 74.17
C ASP A 4 146.06 -1.55 74.81
N ILE A 5 146.05 -1.82 76.12
CA ILE A 5 144.84 -2.17 76.88
C ILE A 5 143.86 -0.98 76.96
N LEU A 6 144.37 0.24 77.18
CA LEU A 6 143.54 1.45 77.26
C LEU A 6 142.90 1.80 75.92
N VAL A 7 143.64 1.69 74.81
CA VAL A 7 143.10 1.91 73.46
C VAL A 7 142.08 0.84 73.11
N LEU A 8 142.34 -0.43 73.42
CA LEU A 8 141.39 -1.52 73.18
C LEU A 8 140.08 -1.31 73.94
N ASN A 9 140.14 -0.85 75.20
CA ASN A 9 138.95 -0.59 75.99
C ASN A 9 138.10 0.56 75.43
N GLU A 10 138.72 1.64 74.96
CA GLU A 10 137.99 2.76 74.33
C GLU A 10 137.46 2.39 72.94
N GLU A 11 138.16 1.54 72.19
CA GLU A 11 137.69 1.00 70.90
C GLU A 11 136.50 0.05 71.11
N LEU A 12 136.53 -0.77 72.16
CA LEU A 12 135.41 -1.62 72.56
C LEU A 12 134.19 -0.76 72.95
N LYS A 13 134.38 0.31 73.72
CA LYS A 13 133.29 1.26 74.06
C LYS A 13 132.68 1.91 72.83
N LEU A 14 133.50 2.37 71.88
CA LEU A 14 133.03 2.92 70.61
C LEU A 14 132.21 1.88 69.82
N ASN A 15 132.70 0.64 69.73
CA ASN A 15 132.03 -0.43 69.00
C ASN A 15 130.69 -0.81 69.65
N ILE A 16 130.66 -0.96 70.98
CA ILE A 16 129.41 -1.19 71.74
C ILE A 16 128.42 -0.05 71.48
N LYS A 17 128.87 1.20 71.58
CA LYS A 17 127.96 2.34 71.42
C LYS A 17 127.45 2.51 70.00
N THR A 18 128.29 2.19 69.01
CA THR A 18 127.91 2.18 67.59
C THR A 18 126.87 1.09 67.33
N GLU A 19 127.04 -0.11 67.90
CA GLU A 19 126.03 -1.16 67.77
C GLU A 19 124.72 -0.86 68.52
N GLU A 20 124.77 -0.23 69.69
CA GLU A 20 123.57 0.28 70.37
C GLU A 20 122.79 1.27 69.49
N LEU A 21 123.48 2.23 68.87
CA LEU A 21 122.86 3.23 67.98
C LEU A 21 122.37 2.61 66.67
N ASN A 22 123.09 1.64 66.10
CA ASN A 22 122.63 0.86 64.94
C ASN A 22 121.37 0.05 65.29
N THR A 23 121.31 -0.53 66.49
CA THR A 23 120.13 -1.26 66.99
C THR A 23 118.94 -0.32 67.16
N LEU A 24 119.14 0.90 67.68
CA LEU A 24 118.10 1.93 67.76
C LEU A 24 117.60 2.37 66.37
N THR A 25 118.47 2.42 65.38
CA THR A 25 118.08 2.70 63.99
C THR A 25 117.20 1.58 63.41
N LYS A 26 117.58 0.31 63.61
CA LYS A 26 116.75 -0.85 63.23
C LYS A 26 115.40 -0.87 63.96
N LEU A 27 115.36 -0.50 65.24
CA LEU A 27 114.11 -0.35 66.00
C LEU A 27 113.23 0.77 65.43
N SER A 28 113.81 1.91 65.05
CA SER A 28 113.05 2.99 64.40
C SER A 28 112.49 2.58 63.05
N GLU A 29 113.21 1.76 62.28
CA GLU A 29 112.74 1.23 61.00
C GLU A 29 111.58 0.24 61.19
N ASN A 30 111.68 -0.66 62.18
CA ASN A 30 110.58 -1.55 62.54
C ASN A 30 109.33 -0.77 63.01
N ASN A 31 109.51 0.26 63.86
CA ASN A 31 108.40 1.12 64.29
C ASN A 31 107.74 1.88 63.12
N LYS A 32 108.52 2.30 62.12
CA LYS A 32 107.98 2.88 60.88
C LYS A 32 107.10 1.87 60.14
N LEU A 33 107.61 0.66 59.91
CA LEU A 33 106.85 -0.40 59.21
C LEU A 33 105.54 -0.75 59.94
N ILE A 34 105.56 -0.86 61.27
CA ILE A 34 104.36 -1.11 62.09
C ILE A 34 103.35 0.05 61.96
N THR A 35 103.83 1.29 61.97
CA THR A 35 102.96 2.48 61.87
C THR A 35 102.36 2.62 60.47
N ASP A 36 103.14 2.38 59.42
CA ASP A 36 102.67 2.39 58.04
C ASP A 36 101.61 1.29 57.81
N ALA A 37 101.80 0.10 58.39
CA ALA A 37 100.80 -0.98 58.36
C ALA A 37 99.49 -0.58 59.04
N LYS A 38 99.54 0.06 60.22
CA LYS A 38 98.35 0.57 60.93
C LYS A 38 97.63 1.67 60.15
N ASN A 39 98.37 2.58 59.55
CA ASN A 39 97.79 3.64 58.71
C ASN A 39 97.06 3.04 57.49
N LYS A 40 97.62 1.98 56.90
CA LYS A 40 97.00 1.26 55.78
C LYS A 40 95.70 0.54 56.20
N GLU A 41 95.72 -0.16 57.33
CA GLU A 41 94.53 -0.81 57.90
C GLU A 41 93.42 0.21 58.20
N PHE A 42 93.78 1.40 58.71
CA PHE A 42 92.81 2.47 58.96
C PHE A 42 92.20 3.02 57.66
N LEU A 43 92.99 3.16 56.58
CA LEU A 43 92.49 3.53 55.27
C LEU A 43 91.51 2.49 54.73
N GLU A 44 91.90 1.21 54.73
CA GLU A 44 91.09 0.10 54.21
C GLU A 44 89.73 0.03 54.93
N ASN A 45 89.72 0.10 56.26
CA ASN A 45 88.48 0.12 57.05
C ASN A 45 87.56 1.30 56.72
N ASN A 46 88.12 2.49 56.48
CA ASN A 46 87.31 3.67 56.15
C ASN A 46 86.78 3.64 54.71
N LEU A 47 87.57 3.11 53.77
CA LEU A 47 87.12 2.89 52.40
C LEU A 47 86.00 1.85 52.35
N GLU A 48 86.13 0.75 53.10
CA GLU A 48 85.09 -0.28 53.18
C GLU A 48 83.77 0.29 53.74
N LYS A 49 83.83 1.09 54.83
CA LYS A 49 82.65 1.76 55.37
C LYS A 49 81.99 2.72 54.37
N ALA A 50 82.78 3.44 53.59
CA ALA A 50 82.28 4.32 52.53
C ALA A 50 81.60 3.51 51.41
N GLU A 51 82.22 2.39 51.00
CA GLU A 51 81.69 1.50 49.96
C GLU A 51 80.37 0.84 50.38
N GLN A 52 80.27 0.37 51.62
CA GLN A 52 79.03 -0.20 52.16
C GLN A 52 77.89 0.82 52.18
N LYS A 53 78.16 2.08 52.56
CA LYS A 53 77.15 3.16 52.53
C LYS A 53 76.67 3.44 51.09
N TYR A 54 77.60 3.53 50.13
CA TYR A 54 77.25 3.74 48.73
C TYR A 54 76.46 2.57 48.14
N LYS A 55 76.85 1.31 48.41
CA LYS A 55 76.10 0.12 47.99
C LYS A 55 74.68 0.14 48.53
N ARG A 56 74.49 0.51 49.80
CA ARG A 56 73.16 0.65 50.42
C ARG A 56 72.34 1.76 49.76
N ALA A 57 72.94 2.91 49.48
CA ALA A 57 72.28 4.02 48.76
C ALA A 57 71.84 3.59 47.35
N LYS A 58 72.69 2.87 46.62
CA LYS A 58 72.39 2.30 45.30
C LYS A 58 71.21 1.34 45.32
N GLU A 59 71.16 0.46 46.32
CA GLU A 59 70.05 -0.48 46.48
C GLU A 59 68.73 0.22 46.82
N ILE A 60 68.76 1.20 47.73
CA ILE A 60 67.59 2.02 48.08
C ILE A 60 67.06 2.78 46.85
N ALA A 61 67.95 3.40 46.06
CA ALA A 61 67.56 4.11 44.84
C ALA A 61 66.92 3.16 43.82
N LYS A 62 67.48 1.96 43.64
CA LYS A 62 66.90 0.92 42.77
C LYS A 62 65.51 0.49 43.24
N LEU A 63 65.33 0.24 44.54
CA LEU A 63 64.03 -0.16 45.10
C LEU A 63 62.97 0.94 44.93
N ARG A 64 63.33 2.21 45.20
CA ARG A 64 62.43 3.35 45.00
C ARG A 64 62.01 3.51 43.54
N ASN A 65 62.97 3.46 42.61
CA ASN A 65 62.68 3.55 41.17
C ASN A 65 61.81 2.39 40.67
N ASN A 66 62.03 1.17 41.16
CA ASN A 66 61.18 0.02 40.84
C ASN A 66 59.76 0.18 41.38
N ASN A 67 59.60 0.72 42.60
CA ASN A 67 58.28 1.00 43.17
C ASN A 67 57.54 2.06 42.36
N THR A 68 58.20 3.16 41.98
CA THR A 68 57.62 4.19 41.12
C THR A 68 57.18 3.61 39.77
N LEU A 69 57.99 2.75 39.15
CA LEU A 69 57.64 2.08 37.90
C LEU A 69 56.41 1.16 38.04
N LEU A 70 56.29 0.47 39.17
CA LEU A 70 55.11 -0.37 39.45
C LEU A 70 53.86 0.51 39.64
N GLU A 71 53.97 1.61 40.39
CA GLU A 71 52.89 2.57 40.59
C GLU A 71 52.45 3.22 39.27
N GLU A 72 53.38 3.56 38.36
CA GLU A 72 53.08 4.05 37.01
C GLU A 72 52.26 3.04 36.20
N LYS A 73 52.67 1.76 36.22
CA LYS A 73 51.95 0.69 35.52
C LYS A 73 50.55 0.47 36.07
N LEU A 74 50.40 0.45 37.39
CA LEU A 74 49.10 0.31 38.05
C LEU A 74 48.19 1.51 37.78
N LEU A 75 48.74 2.72 37.82
CA LEU A 75 48.00 3.94 37.50
C LEU A 75 47.48 3.92 36.06
N LYS A 76 48.33 3.54 35.10
CA LYS A 76 47.94 3.42 33.69
C LYS A 76 46.85 2.37 33.50
N ALA A 77 47.02 1.18 34.09
CA ALA A 77 46.04 0.11 33.98
C ALA A 77 44.68 0.49 34.60
N ASN A 78 44.68 1.18 35.75
CA ASN A 78 43.46 1.68 36.37
C ASN A 78 42.77 2.74 35.50
N TYR A 79 43.53 3.70 34.96
CA TYR A 79 42.99 4.71 34.05
C TYR A 79 42.34 4.09 32.81
N GLU A 80 43.02 3.16 32.13
CA GLU A 80 42.48 2.46 30.96
C GLU A 80 41.21 1.66 31.29
N LYS A 81 41.15 1.04 32.47
CA LYS A 81 39.97 0.32 32.95
C LYS A 81 38.80 1.28 33.19
N GLU A 82 39.04 2.36 33.91
CA GLU A 82 38.01 3.33 34.31
C GLU A 82 37.48 4.11 33.10
N GLN A 83 38.33 4.40 32.11
CA GLN A 83 37.93 4.94 30.81
C GLN A 83 36.97 4.00 30.05
N LYS A 84 37.27 2.69 30.04
CA LYS A 84 36.37 1.69 29.43
C LYS A 84 35.04 1.54 30.16
N VAL A 85 35.06 1.63 31.49
CA VAL A 85 33.83 1.60 32.30
C VAL A 85 32.93 2.78 31.93
N LEU A 86 33.47 4.00 31.88
CA LEU A 86 32.73 5.19 31.47
C LEU A 86 32.16 5.08 30.03
N GLU A 87 32.89 4.45 29.12
CA GLU A 87 32.40 4.21 27.75
C GLU A 87 31.21 3.25 27.72
N ILE A 88 31.26 2.16 28.49
CA ILE A 88 30.15 1.21 28.60
C ILE A 88 28.95 1.86 29.30
N GLU A 89 29.17 2.60 30.37
CA GLU A 89 28.11 3.32 31.10
C GLU A 89 27.42 4.36 30.20
N ASN A 90 28.17 5.10 29.37
CA ASN A 90 27.57 6.02 28.39
C ASN A 90 26.69 5.26 27.38
N GLN A 91 27.17 4.13 26.85
CA GLN A 91 26.38 3.32 25.92
C GLN A 91 25.08 2.79 26.56
N ILE A 92 25.14 2.34 27.81
CA ILE A 92 23.96 1.87 28.54
C ILE A 92 22.97 3.03 28.75
N ALA A 93 23.45 4.19 29.19
CA ALA A 93 22.59 5.35 29.41
C ALA A 93 21.89 5.82 28.13
N LEU A 94 22.58 5.81 26.98
CA LEU A 94 21.99 6.11 25.68
C LEU A 94 20.90 5.10 25.29
N ILE A 95 21.13 3.80 25.54
CA ILE A 95 20.13 2.75 25.28
C ILE A 95 18.90 2.93 26.19
N GLU A 96 19.09 3.26 27.46
CA GLU A 96 17.98 3.51 28.41
C GLU A 96 17.15 4.74 28.00
N ASP A 97 17.80 5.81 27.56
CA ASP A 97 17.15 7.01 27.03
C ASP A 97 16.33 6.69 25.77
N GLU A 98 16.89 5.92 24.83
CA GLU A 98 16.19 5.46 23.63
C GLU A 98 15.02 4.52 23.94
N LEU A 99 15.20 3.58 24.87
CA LEU A 99 14.17 2.62 25.28
C LEU A 99 12.96 3.33 25.88
N SER A 100 13.19 4.26 26.82
CA SER A 100 12.12 5.03 27.47
C SER A 100 11.25 5.76 26.45
N ILE A 101 11.87 6.42 25.46
CA ILE A 101 11.13 7.20 24.47
C ILE A 101 10.48 6.28 23.41
N THR A 102 11.12 5.15 23.08
CA THR A 102 10.52 4.15 22.20
C THR A 102 9.24 3.54 22.79
N LEU A 103 9.23 3.26 24.09
CA LEU A 103 8.03 2.78 24.80
C LEU A 103 6.91 3.82 24.77
N GLU A 104 7.22 5.10 24.98
CA GLU A 104 6.24 6.18 24.91
C GLU A 104 5.69 6.35 23.47
N ASN A 105 6.56 6.23 22.46
CA ASN A 105 6.18 6.25 21.05
C ASN A 105 5.22 5.10 20.69
N LEU A 106 5.52 3.88 21.16
CA LEU A 106 4.63 2.72 20.98
C LEU A 106 3.27 2.93 21.65
N SER A 107 3.24 3.51 22.85
CA SER A 107 1.99 3.83 23.56
C SER A 107 1.14 4.86 22.81
N ILE A 108 1.77 5.90 22.24
CA ILE A 108 1.08 6.88 21.41
C ILE A 108 0.53 6.24 20.13
N LYS A 109 1.33 5.41 19.44
CA LYS A 109 0.86 4.69 18.24
C LYS A 109 -0.34 3.79 18.52
N ALA A 110 -0.30 3.01 19.60
CA ALA A 110 -1.44 2.18 20.01
C ALA A 110 -2.68 3.03 20.31
N SER A 111 -2.51 4.24 20.84
CA SER A 111 -3.61 5.18 21.08
C SER A 111 -4.20 5.71 19.77
N ILE A 112 -3.36 6.02 18.77
CA ILE A 112 -3.79 6.40 17.41
C ILE A 112 -4.59 5.26 16.78
N ASP A 113 -4.06 4.03 16.81
CA ASP A 113 -4.73 2.86 16.22
C ASP A 113 -6.11 2.61 16.85
N ASN A 114 -6.23 2.79 18.18
CA ASN A 114 -7.52 2.70 18.88
C ASN A 114 -8.50 3.78 18.42
N ILE A 115 -8.05 5.03 18.27
CA ILE A 115 -8.87 6.15 17.78
C ILE A 115 -9.37 5.86 16.35
N GLU A 116 -8.50 5.31 15.48
CA GLU A 116 -8.91 4.92 14.13
C GLU A 116 -9.96 3.82 14.14
N THR A 117 -9.75 2.80 14.98
CA THR A 117 -10.69 1.67 15.13
C THR A 117 -12.04 2.15 15.64
N GLU A 118 -12.06 3.03 16.65
CA GLU A 118 -13.28 3.60 17.20
C GLU A 118 -14.04 4.47 16.17
N ALA A 119 -13.32 5.31 15.42
CA ALA A 119 -13.91 6.14 14.37
C ALA A 119 -14.52 5.30 13.22
N ASN A 120 -13.83 4.23 12.83
CA ASN A 120 -14.34 3.28 11.83
C ASN A 120 -15.61 2.58 12.34
N TYR A 121 -15.61 2.11 13.59
CA TYR A 121 -16.78 1.50 14.22
C TYR A 121 -17.97 2.46 14.27
N LYS A 122 -17.77 3.71 14.72
CA LYS A 122 -18.83 4.74 14.73
C LYS A 122 -19.40 4.99 13.32
N THR A 123 -18.52 5.07 12.31
CA THR A 123 -18.93 5.24 10.91
C THR A 123 -19.76 4.04 10.43
N GLU A 124 -19.36 2.82 10.77
CA GLU A 124 -20.10 1.60 10.44
C GLU A 124 -21.48 1.56 11.10
N VAL A 125 -21.58 1.94 12.37
CA VAL A 125 -22.87 2.02 13.10
C VAL A 125 -23.82 3.02 12.42
N ILE A 126 -23.33 4.21 12.04
CA ILE A 126 -24.13 5.21 11.32
C ILE A 126 -24.64 4.64 9.99
N ASN A 127 -23.77 4.00 9.22
CA ASN A 127 -24.13 3.40 7.93
C ASN A 127 -25.13 2.25 8.08
N LYS A 128 -24.95 1.37 9.07
CA LYS A 128 -25.88 0.27 9.36
C LYS A 128 -27.25 0.78 9.79
N HIS A 129 -27.30 1.80 10.63
CA HIS A 129 -28.55 2.43 11.01
C HIS A 129 -29.27 3.06 9.81
N LEU A 130 -28.54 3.74 8.92
CA LEU A 130 -29.09 4.27 7.67
C LEU A 130 -29.63 3.16 6.76
N GLU A 131 -28.91 2.04 6.61
CA GLU A 131 -29.38 0.88 5.83
C GLU A 131 -30.71 0.35 6.38
N GLU A 132 -30.82 0.17 7.69
CA GLU A 132 -32.06 -0.30 8.33
C GLU A 132 -33.24 0.67 8.12
N GLU A 133 -33.01 1.98 8.26
CA GLU A 133 -34.08 2.97 8.06
C GLU A 133 -34.53 3.06 6.60
N ILE A 134 -33.59 3.05 5.65
CA ILE A 134 -33.91 3.01 4.21
C ILE A 134 -34.73 1.77 3.89
N LEU A 135 -34.34 0.60 4.42
CA LEU A 135 -35.03 -0.66 4.16
C LEU A 135 -36.47 -0.63 4.68
N ARG A 136 -36.71 -0.05 5.87
CA ARG A 136 -38.07 0.19 6.39
C ARG A 136 -38.90 1.13 5.51
N ILE A 137 -38.29 2.16 4.93
CA ILE A 137 -39.00 3.08 4.03
C ILE A 137 -39.29 2.41 2.68
N ASP A 138 -38.35 1.64 2.13
CA ASP A 138 -38.54 0.89 0.88
C ASP A 138 -39.63 -0.19 1.02
N GLU A 139 -39.75 -0.83 2.18
CA GLU A 139 -40.88 -1.71 2.51
C GLU A 139 -42.22 -0.95 2.48
N LYS A 140 -42.28 0.26 3.04
CA LYS A 140 -43.48 1.12 2.96
C LYS A 140 -43.83 1.49 1.53
N ILE A 141 -42.83 1.90 0.72
CA ILE A 141 -43.03 2.22 -0.71
C ILE A 141 -43.57 1.00 -1.46
N SER A 142 -43.00 -0.18 -1.19
CA SER A 142 -43.42 -1.44 -1.82
C SER A 142 -44.87 -1.78 -1.44
N LYS A 143 -45.26 -1.59 -0.18
CA LYS A 143 -46.63 -1.77 0.28
C LYS A 143 -47.61 -0.79 -0.37
N ILE A 144 -47.22 0.47 -0.54
CA ILE A 144 -48.03 1.49 -1.22
C ILE A 144 -48.25 1.10 -2.68
N LYS A 145 -47.20 0.70 -3.41
CA LYS A 145 -47.31 0.21 -4.80
C LYS A 145 -48.20 -1.02 -4.92
N PHE A 146 -48.03 -1.99 -4.02
CA PHE A 146 -48.88 -3.17 -3.99
C PHE A 146 -50.38 -2.81 -3.79
N ASN A 147 -50.67 -1.89 -2.87
CA ASN A 147 -52.04 -1.40 -2.67
C ASN A 147 -52.57 -0.66 -3.90
N GLN A 148 -51.73 0.08 -4.62
CA GLN A 148 -52.09 0.75 -5.88
C GLN A 148 -52.45 -0.25 -6.98
N ASP A 149 -51.65 -1.30 -7.15
CA ASP A 149 -51.92 -2.35 -8.14
C ASP A 149 -53.21 -3.11 -7.82
N GLN A 150 -53.46 -3.40 -6.54
CA GLN A 150 -54.73 -3.96 -6.08
C GLN A 150 -55.90 -3.03 -6.39
N PHE A 151 -55.79 -1.74 -6.06
CA PHE A 151 -56.82 -0.75 -6.37
C PHE A 151 -57.10 -0.68 -7.87
N ILE A 152 -56.07 -0.60 -8.73
CA ILE A 152 -56.23 -0.53 -10.19
C ILE A 152 -56.98 -1.77 -10.69
N THR A 153 -56.61 -2.96 -10.21
CA THR A 153 -57.24 -4.21 -10.64
C THR A 153 -58.72 -4.26 -10.27
N THR A 154 -59.06 -3.88 -9.03
CA THR A 154 -60.46 -3.81 -8.58
C THR A 154 -61.23 -2.74 -9.34
N PHE A 155 -60.64 -1.56 -9.53
CA PHE A 155 -61.23 -0.45 -10.26
C PHE A 155 -61.51 -0.82 -11.72
N GLU A 156 -60.58 -1.47 -12.43
CA GLU A 156 -60.75 -1.87 -13.83
C GLU A 156 -61.89 -2.89 -13.98
N TYR A 157 -62.03 -3.81 -13.03
CA TYR A 157 -63.15 -4.75 -13.00
C TYR A 157 -64.49 -4.00 -12.85
N GLU A 158 -64.63 -3.18 -11.80
CA GLU A 158 -65.85 -2.40 -11.52
C GLU A 158 -66.22 -1.45 -12.67
N TYR A 159 -65.22 -0.77 -13.25
CA TYR A 159 -65.38 0.09 -14.41
C TYR A 159 -65.91 -0.70 -15.61
N SER A 160 -65.30 -1.85 -15.92
CA SER A 160 -65.72 -2.66 -17.05
C SER A 160 -67.14 -3.20 -16.91
N GLU A 161 -67.54 -3.62 -15.70
CA GLU A 161 -68.87 -4.12 -15.41
C GLU A 161 -69.93 -3.01 -15.59
N LEU A 162 -69.69 -1.84 -14.99
CA LEU A 162 -70.59 -0.69 -15.08
C LEU A 162 -70.81 -0.22 -16.53
N ILE A 163 -69.72 -0.07 -17.30
CA ILE A 163 -69.78 0.40 -18.69
C ILE A 163 -70.47 -0.63 -19.58
N THR A 164 -70.23 -1.93 -19.34
CA THR A 164 -70.88 -3.00 -20.10
C THR A 164 -72.38 -3.02 -19.85
N THR A 165 -72.82 -2.89 -18.60
CA THR A 165 -74.25 -2.86 -18.25
C THR A 165 -74.96 -1.66 -18.89
N LEU A 166 -74.41 -0.45 -18.77
CA LEU A 166 -75.00 0.76 -19.37
C LEU A 166 -75.07 0.68 -20.91
N LYS A 167 -74.03 0.15 -21.57
CA LYS A 167 -74.04 -0.08 -23.02
C LYS A 167 -75.13 -1.08 -23.42
N HIS A 168 -75.29 -2.16 -22.66
CA HIS A 168 -76.31 -3.17 -22.91
C HIS A 168 -77.74 -2.61 -22.75
N GLU A 169 -77.98 -1.75 -21.75
CA GLU A 169 -79.25 -1.04 -21.57
C GLU A 169 -79.58 -0.14 -22.77
N ILE A 170 -78.60 0.65 -23.24
CA ILE A 170 -78.74 1.53 -24.42
C ILE A 170 -79.08 0.71 -25.67
N GLU A 171 -78.37 -0.39 -25.89
CA GLU A 171 -78.58 -1.28 -27.05
C GLU A 171 -79.98 -1.91 -27.02
N THR A 172 -80.41 -2.42 -25.86
CA THR A 172 -81.76 -2.98 -25.68
C THR A 172 -82.86 -1.94 -25.95
N LEU A 173 -82.67 -0.70 -25.52
CA LEU A 173 -83.61 0.39 -25.83
C LEU A 173 -83.63 0.73 -27.32
N LYS A 174 -82.47 0.77 -27.99
CA LYS A 174 -82.37 0.98 -29.46
C LYS A 174 -83.14 -0.10 -30.22
N ASP A 175 -82.97 -1.35 -29.84
CA ASP A 175 -83.65 -2.48 -30.48
C ASP A 175 -85.17 -2.42 -30.31
N ASN A 176 -85.65 -2.14 -29.10
CA ASN A 176 -87.09 -1.99 -28.83
C ASN A 176 -87.76 -0.89 -29.68
N HIS A 177 -87.11 0.27 -29.81
CA HIS A 177 -87.63 1.37 -30.63
C HIS A 177 -87.57 1.03 -32.13
N ASN A 178 -86.52 0.35 -32.58
CA ASN A 178 -86.41 -0.13 -33.96
C ASN A 178 -87.52 -1.14 -34.32
N GLU A 179 -87.88 -2.04 -33.42
CA GLU A 179 -89.01 -2.96 -33.62
C GLU A 179 -90.35 -2.22 -33.76
N LYS A 180 -90.60 -1.20 -32.92
CA LYS A 180 -91.82 -0.38 -33.01
C LYS A 180 -91.91 0.38 -34.34
N LEU A 181 -90.82 0.97 -34.82
CA LEU A 181 -90.78 1.62 -36.13
C LEU A 181 -91.14 0.66 -37.27
N LYS A 182 -90.62 -0.58 -37.23
CA LYS A 182 -90.99 -1.63 -38.20
C LYS A 182 -92.47 -2.00 -38.13
N LEU A 183 -93.09 -2.00 -36.95
CA LEU A 183 -94.52 -2.26 -36.79
C LEU A 183 -95.39 -1.12 -37.35
N ILE A 184 -94.99 0.14 -37.15
CA ILE A 184 -95.66 1.33 -37.73
C ILE A 184 -95.65 1.23 -39.27
N GLU A 185 -94.52 0.86 -39.86
CA GLU A 185 -94.39 0.66 -41.31
C GLU A 185 -95.29 -0.47 -41.83
N LYS A 186 -95.33 -1.61 -41.13
CA LYS A 186 -96.23 -2.72 -41.49
C LYS A 186 -97.70 -2.30 -41.45
N ALA A 187 -98.12 -1.53 -40.45
CA ALA A 187 -99.49 -1.06 -40.32
C ALA A 187 -99.90 -0.13 -41.47
N TYR A 188 -99.04 0.82 -41.82
CA TYR A 188 -99.26 1.72 -42.96
C TYR A 188 -99.41 0.96 -44.28
N ASN A 189 -98.50 0.02 -44.55
CA ASN A 189 -98.54 -0.79 -45.76
C ASN A 189 -99.81 -1.67 -45.86
N HIS A 190 -100.34 -2.12 -44.71
CA HIS A 190 -101.61 -2.85 -44.67
C HIS A 190 -102.81 -1.95 -45.00
N GLU A 191 -102.86 -0.74 -44.43
CA GLU A 191 -103.97 0.21 -44.58
C GLU A 191 -104.16 0.69 -46.03
N ILE A 192 -103.06 0.91 -46.78
CA ILE A 192 -103.13 1.42 -48.15
C ILE A 192 -103.37 0.34 -49.22
N LYS A 193 -103.20 -0.94 -48.88
CA LYS A 193 -103.18 -2.05 -49.87
C LYS A 193 -104.48 -2.20 -50.66
N GLU A 194 -105.63 -2.24 -49.98
CA GLU A 194 -106.93 -2.40 -50.63
C GLU A 194 -107.37 -1.13 -51.39
N PRO A 195 -107.26 0.09 -50.82
CA PRO A 195 -107.48 1.32 -51.57
C PRO A 195 -106.67 1.42 -52.87
N GLN A 196 -105.37 1.08 -52.85
CA GLN A 196 -104.53 1.07 -54.05
C GLN A 196 -105.04 0.07 -55.10
N LYS A 197 -105.38 -1.14 -54.68
CA LYS A 197 -105.91 -2.18 -55.57
C LYS A 197 -107.23 -1.77 -56.22
N ASN A 198 -108.09 -1.05 -55.50
CA ASN A 198 -109.37 -0.55 -56.03
C ASN A 198 -109.17 0.54 -57.09
N ILE A 199 -108.27 1.50 -56.85
CA ILE A 199 -107.92 2.54 -57.83
C ILE A 199 -107.43 1.90 -59.13
N LEU A 200 -106.50 0.94 -59.03
CA LEU A 200 -105.96 0.23 -60.21
C LEU A 200 -107.05 -0.50 -61.02
N LYS A 201 -108.06 -1.08 -60.37
CA LYS A 201 -109.20 -1.72 -61.06
C LYS A 201 -110.06 -0.71 -61.80
N ILE A 202 -110.33 0.44 -61.20
CA ILE A 202 -111.14 1.51 -61.81
C ILE A 202 -110.42 2.05 -63.05
N ASP A 203 -109.12 2.30 -62.95
CA ASP A 203 -108.30 2.77 -64.06
C ASP A 203 -108.29 1.79 -65.23
N ALA A 204 -108.19 0.48 -64.96
CA ALA A 204 -108.25 -0.54 -66.01
C ALA A 204 -109.61 -0.57 -66.76
N ILE A 205 -110.72 -0.38 -66.03
CA ILE A 205 -112.07 -0.36 -66.64
C ILE A 205 -112.26 0.90 -67.50
N LYS A 206 -111.78 2.04 -67.00
CA LYS A 206 -111.78 3.31 -67.74
C LYS A 206 -111.00 3.19 -69.05
N GLU A 207 -109.83 2.56 -69.01
CA GLU A 207 -109.00 2.34 -70.20
C GLU A 207 -109.69 1.43 -71.24
N ASP A 208 -110.35 0.34 -70.81
CA ASP A 208 -111.13 -0.55 -71.69
C ASP A 208 -112.22 0.22 -72.48
N LYS A 209 -112.92 1.17 -71.83
CA LYS A 209 -113.95 1.98 -72.52
C LYS A 209 -113.39 2.96 -73.53
N GLN A 210 -112.18 3.46 -73.31
CA GLN A 210 -111.49 4.35 -74.25
C GLN A 210 -110.81 3.58 -75.39
N LEU A 211 -110.59 2.27 -75.27
CA LEU A 211 -109.84 1.47 -76.25
C LEU A 211 -110.48 1.46 -77.65
N LYS A 212 -111.81 1.32 -77.72
CA LYS A 212 -112.55 1.39 -78.99
C LYS A 212 -112.46 2.77 -79.65
N LEU A 213 -112.48 3.83 -78.84
CA LEU A 213 -112.30 5.19 -79.32
C LEU A 213 -110.88 5.39 -79.87
N LYS A 214 -109.84 4.97 -79.14
CA LYS A 214 -108.45 5.02 -79.62
C LYS A 214 -108.29 4.30 -80.96
N ALA A 215 -108.85 3.08 -81.09
CA ALA A 215 -108.77 2.33 -82.34
C ALA A 215 -109.47 3.04 -83.53
N ALA A 216 -110.63 3.66 -83.28
CA ALA A 216 -111.34 4.45 -84.30
C ALA A 216 -110.58 5.74 -84.68
N SER A 217 -109.94 6.40 -83.71
CA SER A 217 -109.09 7.58 -83.91
C SER A 217 -107.90 7.24 -84.82
N THR A 218 -107.21 6.13 -84.54
CA THR A 218 -106.11 5.63 -85.38
C THR A 218 -106.59 5.34 -86.81
N ASN A 219 -107.68 4.58 -86.97
CA ASN A 219 -108.21 4.25 -88.29
C ASN A 219 -108.61 5.49 -89.10
N PHE A 220 -109.24 6.49 -88.46
CA PHE A 220 -109.60 7.75 -89.11
C PHE A 220 -108.35 8.52 -89.58
N LYS A 221 -107.31 8.61 -88.75
CA LYS A 221 -106.03 9.25 -89.10
C LYS A 221 -105.32 8.51 -90.24
N ASP A 222 -105.31 7.19 -90.23
CA ASP A 222 -104.73 6.37 -91.30
C ASP A 222 -105.46 6.59 -92.63
N ILE A 223 -106.80 6.69 -92.62
CA ILE A 223 -107.60 7.00 -93.81
C ILE A 223 -107.26 8.41 -94.34
N LEU A 224 -107.13 9.41 -93.46
CA LEU A 224 -106.73 10.76 -93.87
C LEU A 224 -105.33 10.79 -94.49
N LEU A 225 -104.36 10.08 -93.89
CA LEU A 225 -103.01 9.96 -94.44
C LEU A 225 -103.00 9.29 -95.82
N ASN A 226 -103.79 8.23 -96.01
CA ASN A 226 -103.92 7.58 -97.31
C ASN A 226 -104.51 8.55 -98.35
N LEU A 227 -105.54 9.33 -97.99
CA LEU A 227 -106.11 10.34 -98.88
C LEU A 227 -105.10 11.46 -99.22
N GLN A 228 -104.29 11.89 -98.25
CA GLN A 228 -103.21 12.85 -98.50
C GLN A 228 -102.17 12.26 -99.47
N SER A 229 -101.78 11.00 -99.30
CA SER A 229 -100.88 10.30 -100.21
C SER A 229 -101.47 10.18 -101.62
N ASP A 230 -102.76 9.87 -101.75
CA ASP A 230 -103.46 9.79 -103.04
C ASP A 230 -103.48 11.15 -103.75
N ILE A 231 -103.71 12.24 -103.00
CA ILE A 231 -103.68 13.62 -103.53
C ILE A 231 -102.29 13.97 -104.08
N VAL A 232 -101.21 13.58 -103.38
CA VAL A 232 -99.83 13.85 -103.82
C VAL A 232 -99.47 13.00 -105.04
N SER A 233 -99.71 11.69 -104.97
CA SER A 233 -99.18 10.69 -105.91
C SER A 233 -99.90 10.62 -107.26
N ASN A 234 -101.18 10.99 -107.32
CA ASN A 234 -101.95 10.94 -108.56
C ASN A 234 -101.90 12.26 -109.34
N ASP A 235 -101.83 12.17 -110.68
CA ASP A 235 -101.89 13.30 -111.61
C ASP A 235 -103.33 13.76 -111.84
N TYR A 236 -103.94 14.38 -110.83
CA TYR A 236 -105.28 14.95 -110.94
C TYR A 236 -105.29 16.27 -111.72
N THR A 237 -106.28 16.47 -112.58
CA THR A 237 -106.68 17.82 -113.01
C THR A 237 -107.41 18.56 -111.89
N TYR A 238 -107.53 19.89 -111.98
CA TYR A 238 -108.26 20.71 -110.99
C TYR A 238 -109.69 20.18 -110.71
N ILE A 239 -110.42 19.84 -111.77
CA ILE A 239 -111.80 19.36 -111.67
C ILE A 239 -111.84 17.99 -111.01
N GLU A 240 -110.91 17.09 -111.37
CA GLU A 240 -110.83 15.75 -110.80
C GLU A 240 -110.42 15.75 -109.33
N LEU A 241 -109.49 16.63 -108.91
CA LEU A 241 -109.07 16.75 -107.51
C LEU A 241 -110.22 17.27 -106.64
N ILE A 242 -110.94 18.29 -107.09
CA ILE A 242 -112.09 18.82 -106.36
C ILE A 242 -113.19 17.77 -106.24
N ASP A 243 -113.49 17.05 -107.32
CA ASP A 243 -114.50 15.99 -107.30
C ASP A 243 -114.09 14.82 -106.39
N PHE A 244 -112.83 14.40 -106.47
CA PHE A 244 -112.26 13.33 -105.64
C PHE A 244 -112.41 13.61 -104.15
N ILE A 245 -112.11 14.84 -103.70
CA ILE A 245 -112.19 15.20 -102.29
C ILE A 245 -113.65 15.40 -101.86
N LYS A 246 -114.43 16.16 -102.64
CA LYS A 246 -115.81 16.54 -102.30
C LYS A 246 -116.75 15.34 -102.21
N ASN A 247 -116.55 14.37 -103.11
CA ASN A 247 -117.39 13.17 -103.22
C ASN A 247 -116.70 11.91 -102.66
N ASN A 248 -115.63 12.06 -101.87
CA ASN A 248 -114.93 10.92 -101.28
C ASN A 248 -115.82 10.16 -100.30
N ARG A 249 -116.34 9.01 -100.74
CA ARG A 249 -117.20 8.16 -99.90
C ARG A 249 -116.44 7.62 -98.68
N THR A 250 -115.15 7.31 -98.83
CA THR A 250 -114.33 6.73 -97.75
C THR A 250 -114.14 7.70 -96.60
N LEU A 251 -113.85 8.98 -96.89
CA LEU A 251 -113.73 10.03 -95.87
C LEU A 251 -115.04 10.19 -95.07
N LYS A 252 -116.18 10.22 -95.77
CA LYS A 252 -117.48 10.41 -95.14
C LYS A 252 -117.89 9.24 -94.27
N VAL A 253 -117.63 8.01 -94.71
CA VAL A 253 -117.88 6.80 -93.90
C VAL A 253 -116.96 6.77 -92.68
N ALA A 254 -115.66 7.05 -92.86
CA ALA A 254 -114.69 7.08 -91.77
C ALA A 254 -115.03 8.13 -90.70
N GLN A 255 -115.52 9.29 -91.12
CA GLN A 255 -116.04 10.34 -90.25
C GLN A 255 -117.24 9.82 -89.44
N GLU A 256 -118.26 9.29 -90.10
CA GLU A 256 -119.46 8.78 -89.44
C GLU A 256 -119.08 7.71 -88.41
N ASP A 257 -118.21 6.77 -88.78
CA ASP A 257 -117.70 5.73 -87.89
C ASP A 257 -116.93 6.30 -86.70
N TYR A 258 -116.10 7.33 -86.92
CA TYR A 258 -115.31 7.92 -85.84
C TYR A 258 -116.17 8.74 -84.86
N ILE A 259 -117.10 9.56 -85.36
CA ILE A 259 -118.08 10.26 -84.51
C ILE A 259 -118.93 9.23 -83.75
N ASN A 260 -119.38 8.16 -84.42
CA ASN A 260 -120.14 7.09 -83.77
C ASN A 260 -119.32 6.42 -82.66
N ALA A 261 -118.03 6.15 -82.86
CA ALA A 261 -117.15 5.56 -81.86
C ALA A 261 -116.95 6.46 -80.63
N MET A 262 -116.78 7.78 -80.82
CA MET A 262 -116.69 8.75 -79.72
C MET A 262 -117.90 8.69 -78.80
N TYR A 263 -119.09 8.88 -79.38
CA TYR A 263 -120.32 8.92 -78.60
C TYR A 263 -120.74 7.53 -78.11
N GLN A 264 -120.33 6.45 -78.77
CA GLN A 264 -120.49 5.09 -78.26
C GLN A 264 -119.62 4.85 -77.02
N ALA A 265 -118.36 5.29 -77.02
CA ALA A 265 -117.47 5.15 -75.87
C ALA A 265 -117.99 5.93 -74.65
N LEU A 266 -118.47 7.17 -74.88
CA LEU A 266 -119.11 7.97 -73.84
C LEU A 266 -120.40 7.29 -73.31
N ASN A 267 -121.29 6.87 -74.22
CA ASN A 267 -122.53 6.19 -73.85
C ASN A 267 -122.26 4.90 -73.06
N LEU A 268 -121.29 4.09 -73.48
CA LEU A 268 -120.89 2.88 -72.75
C LEU A 268 -120.33 3.19 -71.36
N SER A 269 -119.57 4.29 -71.22
CA SER A 269 -119.01 4.74 -69.92
C SER A 269 -120.11 5.22 -68.98
N THR A 270 -121.01 6.09 -69.47
CA THR A 270 -122.18 6.58 -68.73
C THR A 270 -123.09 5.41 -68.34
N LYS A 271 -123.41 4.51 -69.28
CA LYS A 271 -124.21 3.31 -69.02
C LYS A 271 -123.57 2.43 -67.95
N TYR A 272 -122.26 2.22 -68.01
CA TYR A 272 -121.55 1.41 -67.01
C TYR A 272 -121.67 2.00 -65.60
N MET A 273 -121.51 3.32 -65.45
CA MET A 273 -121.69 4.00 -64.16
C MET A 273 -123.09 3.83 -63.60
N TYR A 274 -124.10 3.98 -64.45
CA TYR A 274 -125.47 3.79 -64.04
C TYR A 274 -125.84 2.32 -63.78
N ASP A 275 -125.27 1.38 -64.53
CA ASP A 275 -125.43 -0.05 -64.27
C ASP A 275 -124.79 -0.43 -62.92
N LEU A 276 -123.64 0.16 -62.58
CA LEU A 276 -123.04 0.04 -61.26
C LEU A 276 -123.94 0.61 -60.15
N GLU A 277 -124.53 1.79 -60.36
CA GLU A 277 -125.44 2.40 -59.39
C GLU A 277 -126.73 1.59 -59.22
N LEU A 278 -127.30 1.10 -60.32
CA LEU A 278 -128.45 0.19 -60.32
C LEU A 278 -128.14 -1.13 -59.62
N ASN A 279 -126.96 -1.72 -59.85
CA ASN A 279 -126.55 -2.96 -59.19
C ASN A 279 -126.32 -2.75 -57.69
N LYS A 280 -125.73 -1.62 -57.28
CA LYS A 280 -125.63 -1.25 -55.86
C LYS A 280 -127.01 -1.17 -55.19
N LEU A 281 -127.97 -0.52 -55.84
CA LEU A 281 -129.34 -0.40 -55.32
C LEU A 281 -130.11 -1.72 -55.34
N ARG A 282 -129.86 -2.61 -56.32
CA ARG A 282 -130.43 -3.96 -56.36
C ARG A 282 -129.86 -4.89 -55.30
N HIS A 283 -128.57 -4.76 -54.97
CA HIS A 283 -127.98 -5.52 -53.87
C HIS A 283 -128.41 -5.01 -52.48
N GLN A 284 -128.92 -3.77 -52.40
CA GLN A 284 -129.60 -3.26 -51.21
C GLN A 284 -131.07 -3.73 -51.09
N SER A 285 -131.60 -4.46 -52.09
CA SER A 285 -133.01 -4.90 -52.11
C SER A 285 -133.20 -6.34 -51.66
N GLU A 286 -133.43 -6.54 -50.36
CA GLU A 286 -134.15 -7.72 -49.86
C GLU A 286 -135.56 -7.35 -49.38
N THR A 287 -135.96 -6.08 -49.45
CA THR A 287 -137.29 -5.62 -49.03
C THR A 287 -137.96 -4.74 -50.09
N THR A 288 -139.24 -5.00 -50.34
CA THR A 288 -140.11 -4.36 -51.34
C THR A 288 -140.46 -2.92 -50.94
N ASP A 289 -139.48 -2.01 -50.95
CA ASP A 289 -139.70 -0.60 -50.62
C ASP A 289 -140.12 0.20 -51.86
N LYS A 290 -141.33 0.79 -51.82
CA LYS A 290 -141.87 1.69 -52.86
C LYS A 290 -140.94 2.88 -53.14
N LYS A 291 -140.15 3.33 -52.15
CA LYS A 291 -139.13 4.38 -52.33
C LYS A 291 -138.00 3.93 -53.24
N LEU A 292 -137.52 2.69 -53.07
CA LEU A 292 -136.46 2.12 -53.90
C LEU A 292 -136.92 1.93 -55.35
N THR A 293 -138.16 1.47 -55.56
CA THR A 293 -138.73 1.36 -56.92
C THR A 293 -138.86 2.72 -57.60
N LYS A 294 -139.20 3.79 -56.86
CA LYS A 294 -139.19 5.17 -57.37
C LYS A 294 -137.78 5.64 -57.73
N LEU A 295 -136.77 5.31 -56.91
CA LEU A 295 -135.37 5.65 -57.18
C LEU A 295 -134.84 4.94 -58.43
N ILE A 296 -135.09 3.63 -58.57
CA ILE A 296 -134.71 2.85 -59.76
C ILE A 296 -135.41 3.41 -61.01
N LYS A 297 -136.69 3.81 -60.92
CA LYS A 297 -137.38 4.48 -62.02
C LYS A 297 -136.75 5.83 -62.35
N LYS A 298 -136.38 6.62 -61.33
CA LYS A 298 -135.72 7.92 -61.52
C LYS A 298 -134.38 7.75 -62.23
N ILE A 299 -133.51 6.88 -61.76
CA ILE A 299 -132.22 6.56 -62.40
C ILE A 299 -132.40 6.08 -63.84
N LYS A 300 -133.37 5.19 -64.11
CA LYS A 300 -133.69 4.79 -65.50
C LYS A 300 -134.17 5.95 -66.36
N THR A 301 -134.85 6.93 -65.77
CA THR A 301 -135.30 8.14 -66.47
C THR A 301 -134.12 9.05 -66.77
N ASP A 302 -133.24 9.24 -65.80
CA ASP A 302 -132.03 10.05 -65.90
C ASP A 302 -131.06 9.47 -66.95
N ILE A 303 -130.82 8.14 -66.95
CA ILE A 303 -130.08 7.42 -68.01
C ILE A 303 -130.68 7.70 -69.39
N ASN A 304 -132.00 7.61 -69.51
CA ASN A 304 -132.66 7.82 -70.80
C ASN A 304 -132.57 9.27 -71.26
N GLN A 305 -132.61 10.23 -70.33
CA GLN A 305 -132.44 11.64 -70.61
C GLN A 305 -130.99 11.96 -71.02
N GLU A 306 -130.02 11.40 -70.32
CA GLU A 306 -128.60 11.58 -70.63
C GLU A 306 -128.22 10.89 -71.95
N ASN A 307 -128.71 9.69 -72.22
CA ASN A 307 -128.57 9.04 -73.53
C ASN A 307 -129.22 9.83 -74.66
N LYS A 308 -130.34 10.52 -74.39
CA LYS A 308 -130.94 11.45 -75.37
C LYS A 308 -130.03 12.65 -75.60
N ASN A 309 -129.45 13.22 -74.54
CA ASN A 309 -128.51 14.34 -74.65
C ASN A 309 -127.23 13.94 -75.40
N ILE A 310 -126.66 12.75 -75.14
CA ILE A 310 -125.50 12.21 -75.88
C ILE A 310 -125.85 12.05 -77.37
N LYS A 311 -127.03 11.50 -77.69
CA LYS A 311 -127.50 11.39 -79.09
C LYS A 311 -127.74 12.75 -79.75
N LEU A 312 -128.23 13.74 -79.00
CA LEU A 312 -128.40 15.11 -79.48
C LEU A 312 -127.03 15.72 -79.81
N LYS A 313 -126.07 15.64 -78.87
CA LYS A 313 -124.68 16.08 -79.06
C LYS A 313 -124.04 15.38 -80.26
N GLN A 314 -124.26 14.07 -80.43
CA GLN A 314 -123.79 13.31 -81.59
C GLN A 314 -124.33 13.91 -82.89
N SER A 315 -125.64 14.14 -82.98
CA SER A 315 -126.26 14.75 -84.17
C SER A 315 -125.77 16.19 -84.42
N GLU A 316 -125.58 16.98 -83.37
CA GLU A 316 -125.02 18.33 -83.46
C GLU A 316 -123.59 18.31 -83.98
N THR A 317 -122.73 17.44 -83.45
CA THR A 317 -121.35 17.26 -83.94
C THR A 317 -121.31 16.80 -85.38
N THR A 318 -122.16 15.83 -85.78
CA THR A 318 -122.27 15.43 -87.19
C THR A 318 -122.68 16.61 -88.07
N LYS A 319 -123.65 17.44 -87.66
CA LYS A 319 -124.07 18.64 -88.41
C LYS A 319 -122.99 19.71 -88.49
N ILE A 320 -122.30 19.99 -87.38
CA ILE A 320 -121.20 20.95 -87.32
C ILE A 320 -120.10 20.50 -88.28
N TYR A 321 -119.75 19.21 -88.24
CA TYR A 321 -118.74 18.65 -89.12
C TYR A 321 -119.18 18.67 -90.59
N ASP A 322 -120.40 18.27 -90.93
CA ASP A 322 -120.92 18.34 -92.30
C ASP A 322 -120.92 19.79 -92.83
N THR A 323 -121.15 20.76 -91.95
CA THR A 323 -121.07 22.19 -92.27
C THR A 323 -119.61 22.62 -92.47
N LEU A 324 -118.69 22.14 -91.64
CA LEU A 324 -117.25 22.37 -91.78
C LEU A 324 -116.74 21.82 -93.12
N LEU A 325 -117.07 20.56 -93.45
CA LEU A 325 -116.77 19.94 -94.74
C LEU A 325 -117.27 20.80 -95.90
N LYS A 326 -118.56 21.15 -95.92
CA LYS A 326 -119.14 21.98 -96.99
C LYS A 326 -118.44 23.33 -97.12
N THR A 327 -118.17 24.00 -95.99
CA THR A 327 -117.51 25.31 -95.98
C THR A 327 -116.09 25.21 -96.52
N LYS A 328 -115.34 24.19 -96.08
CA LYS A 328 -113.96 23.97 -96.48
C LYS A 328 -113.87 23.50 -97.96
N PHE A 329 -114.76 22.63 -98.42
CA PHE A 329 -114.83 22.24 -99.84
C PHE A 329 -115.24 23.40 -100.75
N ASN A 330 -116.20 24.24 -100.33
CA ASN A 330 -116.55 25.44 -101.09
C ASN A 330 -115.37 26.43 -101.17
N ALA A 331 -114.53 26.52 -100.11
CA ALA A 331 -113.33 27.35 -100.13
C ALA A 331 -112.32 26.86 -101.20
N LEU A 332 -112.12 25.54 -101.32
CA LEU A 332 -111.30 24.95 -102.39
C LEU A 332 -111.81 25.32 -103.79
N GLU A 333 -113.13 25.29 -104.03
CA GLU A 333 -113.73 25.67 -105.33
C GLU A 333 -113.50 27.14 -105.73
N THR A 334 -113.29 28.02 -104.75
CA THR A 334 -113.08 29.46 -105.01
C THR A 334 -111.64 29.83 -105.37
N ILE A 335 -110.69 28.90 -105.24
CA ILE A 335 -109.28 29.12 -105.59
C ILE A 335 -109.12 29.03 -107.11
N LYS A 336 -109.29 30.16 -107.80
CA LYS A 336 -108.99 30.29 -109.24
C LYS A 336 -107.48 30.44 -109.47
N GLN A 337 -106.72 29.36 -109.35
CA GLN A 337 -105.28 29.36 -109.66
C GLN A 337 -104.92 28.26 -110.66
N GLU A 338 -103.97 28.56 -111.55
CA GLU A 338 -103.51 27.64 -112.61
C GLU A 338 -102.52 26.57 -112.10
N ASN A 339 -102.03 26.68 -110.85
CA ASN A 339 -101.06 25.74 -110.29
C ASN A 339 -101.72 24.66 -109.41
N ILE A 340 -101.79 23.44 -109.95
CA ILE A 340 -102.36 22.26 -109.28
C ILE A 340 -101.69 21.94 -107.94
N GLU A 341 -100.40 22.24 -107.78
CA GLU A 341 -99.64 21.90 -106.58
C GLU A 341 -100.08 22.72 -105.36
N ILE A 342 -100.50 23.97 -105.58
CA ILE A 342 -101.04 24.82 -104.51
C ILE A 342 -102.39 24.26 -104.03
N ILE A 343 -103.19 23.73 -104.96
CA ILE A 343 -104.52 23.17 -104.68
C ILE A 343 -104.40 21.81 -103.98
N LYS A 344 -103.42 20.99 -104.35
CA LYS A 344 -103.04 19.78 -103.60
C LYS A 344 -102.64 20.11 -102.16
N ASN A 345 -101.81 21.13 -101.95
CA ASN A 345 -101.41 21.56 -100.61
C ASN A 345 -102.58 22.09 -99.77
N GLU A 346 -103.48 22.86 -100.37
CA GLU A 346 -104.67 23.37 -99.67
C GLU A 346 -105.67 22.24 -99.34
N ALA A 347 -105.79 21.24 -100.21
CA ALA A 347 -106.57 20.04 -99.94
C ALA A 347 -106.00 19.22 -98.77
N ILE A 348 -104.68 19.08 -98.69
CA ILE A 348 -104.00 18.45 -97.56
C ILE A 348 -104.23 19.26 -96.28
N HIS A 349 -104.13 20.60 -96.34
CA HIS A 349 -104.42 21.49 -95.23
C HIS A 349 -105.86 21.32 -94.74
N LEU A 350 -106.83 21.21 -95.65
CA LEU A 350 -108.23 20.94 -95.31
C LEU A 350 -108.39 19.60 -94.58
N LEU A 351 -107.72 18.54 -95.03
CA LEU A 351 -107.77 17.23 -94.37
C LEU A 351 -107.12 17.28 -92.98
N ASN A 352 -106.07 18.10 -92.79
CA ASN A 352 -105.48 18.35 -91.47
C ASN A 352 -106.44 19.15 -90.56
N ASP A 353 -107.08 20.21 -91.05
CA ASP A 353 -108.08 20.97 -90.29
C ASP A 353 -109.24 20.08 -89.81
N ILE A 354 -109.66 19.14 -90.67
CA ILE A 354 -110.64 18.11 -90.34
C ILE A 354 -110.14 17.19 -89.22
N SER A 355 -108.88 16.72 -89.33
CA SER A 355 -108.24 15.88 -88.32
C SER A 355 -108.15 16.58 -86.97
N ASP A 356 -107.76 17.85 -86.98
CA ASP A 356 -107.60 18.68 -85.79
C ASP A 356 -108.94 18.96 -85.12
N PHE A 357 -109.98 19.29 -85.89
CA PHE A 357 -111.33 19.43 -85.36
C PHE A 357 -111.79 18.15 -84.66
N MET A 358 -111.60 17.00 -85.29
CA MET A 358 -112.00 15.71 -84.72
C MET A 358 -111.16 15.33 -83.50
N SER A 359 -109.86 15.60 -83.50
CA SER A 359 -108.97 15.32 -82.36
C SER A 359 -109.29 16.22 -81.16
N ASN A 360 -109.63 17.49 -81.38
CA ASN A 360 -110.08 18.38 -80.32
C ASN A 360 -111.39 17.90 -79.70
N HIS A 361 -112.32 17.42 -80.52
CA HIS A 361 -113.58 16.83 -80.03
C HIS A 361 -113.35 15.51 -79.29
N GLU A 362 -112.40 14.69 -79.73
CA GLU A 362 -111.96 13.47 -79.02
C GLU A 362 -111.52 13.81 -77.59
N LEU A 363 -110.70 14.85 -77.41
CA LEU A 363 -110.22 15.27 -76.09
C LEU A 363 -111.36 15.68 -75.14
N VAL A 364 -112.37 16.39 -75.66
CA VAL A 364 -113.56 16.75 -74.87
C VAL A 364 -114.30 15.48 -74.44
N ILE A 365 -114.50 14.52 -75.34
CA ILE A 365 -115.18 13.26 -75.02
C ILE A 365 -114.36 12.41 -74.03
N VAL A 366 -113.04 12.36 -74.17
CA VAL A 366 -112.15 11.68 -73.21
C VAL A 366 -112.22 12.34 -71.82
N SER A 367 -112.29 13.67 -71.75
CA SER A 367 -112.52 14.39 -70.49
C SER A 367 -113.86 14.03 -69.87
N GLU A 368 -114.94 14.04 -70.65
CA GLU A 368 -116.28 13.63 -70.17
C GLU A 368 -116.27 12.16 -69.68
N ILE A 369 -115.56 11.25 -70.36
CA ILE A 369 -115.38 9.87 -69.88
C ILE A 369 -114.60 9.84 -68.55
N ASN A 370 -113.56 10.65 -68.39
CA ASN A 370 -112.79 10.72 -67.15
C ASN A 370 -113.66 11.19 -65.98
N ASP A 371 -114.44 12.25 -66.19
CA ASP A 371 -115.34 12.82 -65.16
C ASP A 371 -116.40 11.81 -64.70
N VAL A 372 -116.83 10.90 -65.59
CA VAL A 372 -117.76 9.81 -65.27
C VAL A 372 -117.15 8.81 -64.28
N PHE A 373 -115.86 8.50 -64.38
CA PHE A 373 -115.18 7.51 -63.51
C PHE A 373 -114.55 8.09 -62.24
N ASP A 374 -114.18 9.37 -62.24
CA ASP A 374 -113.48 10.04 -61.13
C ASP A 374 -114.14 9.86 -59.74
N PRO A 375 -115.48 9.96 -59.60
CA PRO A 375 -116.16 9.72 -58.33
C PRO A 375 -115.90 8.33 -57.71
N LEU A 376 -115.60 7.30 -58.51
CA LEU A 376 -115.34 5.95 -58.00
C LEU A 376 -114.01 5.83 -57.25
N SER A 377 -113.01 6.65 -57.58
CA SER A 377 -111.65 6.55 -57.01
C SER A 377 -111.38 7.56 -55.88
N LYS A 378 -112.27 8.54 -55.68
CA LYS A 378 -112.06 9.67 -54.77
C LYS A 378 -111.87 9.26 -53.31
N LEU A 379 -112.74 8.39 -52.79
CA LEU A 379 -112.69 7.94 -51.40
C LEU A 379 -111.40 7.15 -51.09
N ASP A 380 -110.97 6.29 -52.01
CA ASP A 380 -109.75 5.51 -51.83
C ASP A 380 -108.48 6.37 -51.91
N LYS A 381 -108.47 7.43 -52.75
CA LYS A 381 -107.39 8.44 -52.76
C LYS A 381 -107.30 9.21 -51.44
N GLU A 382 -108.45 9.61 -50.87
CA GLU A 382 -108.51 10.28 -49.56
C GLU A 382 -108.04 9.36 -48.42
N ARG A 383 -108.38 8.06 -48.47
CA ARG A 383 -107.90 7.05 -47.49
C ARG A 383 -106.38 6.91 -47.50
N ILE A 384 -105.76 6.82 -48.67
CA ILE A 384 -104.29 6.74 -48.79
C ILE A 384 -103.62 7.99 -48.21
N LEU A 385 -104.17 9.18 -48.49
CA LEU A 385 -103.61 10.43 -47.98
C LEU A 385 -103.68 10.51 -46.45
N ASN A 386 -104.80 10.08 -45.85
CA ASN A 386 -104.96 10.06 -44.39
C ASN A 386 -104.06 9.02 -43.72
N ALA A 387 -103.95 7.82 -44.30
CA ALA A 387 -103.02 6.79 -43.83
C ALA A 387 -101.57 7.30 -43.82
N LYS A 388 -101.16 8.06 -44.84
CA LYS A 388 -99.82 8.65 -44.92
C LYS A 388 -99.57 9.69 -43.84
N LYS A 389 -100.53 10.59 -43.59
CA LYS A 389 -100.44 11.57 -42.49
C LYS A 389 -100.33 10.89 -41.13
N ASN A 390 -101.07 9.81 -40.90
CA ASN A 390 -101.00 9.04 -39.65
C ASN A 390 -99.65 8.35 -39.47
N TYR A 391 -99.11 7.76 -40.54
CA TYR A 391 -97.77 7.15 -40.55
C TYR A 391 -96.67 8.16 -40.21
N ASP A 392 -96.66 9.32 -40.87
CA ASP A 392 -95.64 10.35 -40.64
C ASP A 392 -95.71 10.88 -39.19
N LYS A 393 -96.92 11.05 -38.64
CA LYS A 393 -97.12 11.44 -37.23
C LYS A 393 -96.65 10.37 -36.26
N ALA A 394 -96.92 9.08 -36.54
CA ALA A 394 -96.49 7.97 -35.69
C ALA A 394 -94.95 7.85 -35.65
N ILE A 395 -94.28 8.00 -36.80
CA ILE A 395 -92.80 8.03 -36.86
C ILE A 395 -92.24 9.20 -36.06
N ALA A 396 -92.78 10.42 -36.24
CA ALA A 396 -92.30 11.59 -35.53
C ALA A 396 -92.40 11.43 -34.00
N ASN A 397 -93.49 10.85 -33.51
CA ASN A 397 -93.68 10.57 -32.08
C ASN A 397 -92.67 9.51 -31.57
N GLU A 398 -92.46 8.42 -32.31
CA GLU A 398 -91.53 7.37 -31.90
C GLU A 398 -90.08 7.87 -31.89
N LEU A 399 -89.68 8.69 -32.87
CA LEU A 399 -88.36 9.33 -32.90
C LEU A 399 -88.17 10.37 -31.77
N ALA A 400 -89.24 11.05 -31.35
CA ALA A 400 -89.18 11.93 -30.17
C ALA A 400 -88.92 11.10 -28.89
N LEU A 401 -89.60 9.97 -28.73
CA LEU A 401 -89.38 9.05 -27.60
C LEU A 401 -87.98 8.41 -27.61
N VAL A 402 -87.42 8.10 -28.78
CA VAL A 402 -86.02 7.67 -28.92
C VAL A 402 -85.07 8.73 -28.35
N ASN A 403 -85.29 10.00 -28.70
CA ASN A 403 -84.48 11.10 -28.18
C ASN A 403 -84.68 11.31 -26.67
N GLU A 404 -85.89 11.10 -26.14
CA GLU A 404 -86.20 11.25 -24.72
C GLU A 404 -85.63 10.10 -23.87
N ASN A 405 -85.62 8.87 -24.36
CA ASN A 405 -85.20 7.70 -23.59
C ASN A 405 -83.71 7.37 -23.75
N ILE A 406 -83.13 7.54 -24.95
CA ILE A 406 -81.77 7.08 -25.24
C ILE A 406 -80.74 8.17 -24.91
N LYS A 407 -81.01 9.44 -25.21
CA LYS A 407 -80.03 10.52 -24.95
C LYS A 407 -79.66 10.69 -23.48
N PRO A 408 -80.61 10.64 -22.51
CA PRO A 408 -80.23 10.72 -21.09
C PRO A 408 -79.34 9.56 -20.66
N LYS A 409 -79.56 8.36 -21.21
CA LYS A 409 -78.74 7.17 -20.92
C LYS A 409 -77.35 7.25 -21.55
N GLU A 410 -77.23 7.78 -22.76
CA GLU A 410 -75.94 8.07 -23.39
C GLU A 410 -75.16 9.16 -22.63
N GLN A 411 -75.87 10.15 -22.07
CA GLN A 411 -75.27 11.17 -21.22
C GLN A 411 -74.84 10.60 -19.85
N GLU A 412 -75.66 9.75 -19.22
CA GLU A 412 -75.32 9.03 -17.98
C GLU A 412 -74.05 8.19 -18.16
N LEU A 413 -73.91 7.48 -19.29
CA LEU A 413 -72.70 6.74 -19.62
C LEU A 413 -71.46 7.65 -19.67
N ASN A 414 -71.54 8.78 -20.39
CA ASN A 414 -70.42 9.71 -20.54
C ASN A 414 -70.04 10.37 -19.19
N ASP A 415 -71.04 10.78 -18.40
CA ASP A 415 -70.79 11.37 -17.08
C ASP A 415 -70.13 10.36 -16.13
N LYS A 416 -70.54 9.08 -16.18
CA LYS A 416 -69.92 8.00 -15.39
C LYS A 416 -68.51 7.65 -15.85
N GLU A 417 -68.23 7.68 -17.15
CA GLU A 417 -66.86 7.52 -17.68
C GLU A 417 -65.94 8.62 -17.14
N ILE A 418 -66.39 9.88 -17.15
CA ILE A 418 -65.62 11.02 -16.62
C ILE A 418 -65.44 10.93 -15.11
N GLU A 419 -66.49 10.60 -14.35
CA GLU A 419 -66.43 10.44 -12.89
C GLU A 419 -65.38 9.40 -12.48
N LYS A 420 -65.42 8.22 -13.11
CA LYS A 420 -64.50 7.13 -12.81
C LYS A 420 -63.06 7.45 -13.21
N GLU A 421 -62.85 8.08 -14.37
CA GLU A 421 -61.52 8.50 -14.79
C GLU A 421 -60.91 9.56 -13.83
N ASN A 422 -61.72 10.46 -13.28
CA ASN A 422 -61.28 11.39 -12.24
C ASN A 422 -60.88 10.66 -10.95
N GLU A 423 -61.68 9.71 -10.48
CA GLU A 423 -61.38 8.88 -9.29
C GLU A 423 -60.02 8.16 -9.43
N ARG A 424 -59.78 7.54 -10.60
CA ARG A 424 -58.49 6.89 -10.91
C ARG A 424 -57.32 7.86 -10.86
N ASN A 425 -57.49 9.03 -11.46
CA ASN A 425 -56.45 10.06 -11.52
C ASN A 425 -56.13 10.66 -10.15
N GLU A 426 -57.14 10.89 -9.30
CA GLU A 426 -56.95 11.37 -7.94
C GLU A 426 -56.20 10.36 -7.07
N ASN A 427 -56.58 9.08 -7.12
CA ASN A 427 -55.90 8.03 -6.36
C ASN A 427 -54.43 7.88 -6.81
N THR A 428 -54.20 7.89 -8.13
CA THR A 428 -52.84 7.83 -8.70
C THR A 428 -51.98 9.02 -8.23
N LYS A 429 -52.53 10.24 -8.25
CA LYS A 429 -51.82 11.44 -7.76
C LYS A 429 -51.49 11.35 -6.28
N LYS A 430 -52.45 10.93 -5.44
CA LYS A 430 -52.26 10.78 -3.99
C LYS A 430 -51.15 9.78 -3.68
N THR A 431 -51.20 8.62 -4.33
CA THR A 431 -50.21 7.54 -4.15
C THR A 431 -48.81 7.98 -4.58
N ASN A 432 -48.69 8.66 -5.73
CA ASN A 432 -47.42 9.20 -6.20
C ASN A 432 -46.83 10.24 -5.24
N LEU A 433 -47.68 11.13 -4.70
CA LEU A 433 -47.24 12.12 -3.71
C LEU A 433 -46.73 11.46 -2.42
N GLU A 434 -47.39 10.42 -1.93
CA GLU A 434 -46.93 9.64 -0.76
C GLU A 434 -45.57 8.97 -1.03
N VAL A 435 -45.39 8.36 -2.22
CA VAL A 435 -44.11 7.76 -2.62
C VAL A 435 -43.00 8.80 -2.73
N ASP A 436 -43.28 9.96 -3.31
CA ASP A 436 -42.28 11.03 -3.48
C ASP A 436 -41.87 11.66 -2.14
N ASN A 437 -42.81 11.79 -1.19
CA ASN A 437 -42.49 12.21 0.19
C ASN A 437 -41.55 11.20 0.88
N LEU A 438 -41.81 9.89 0.75
CA LEU A 438 -40.94 8.85 1.31
C LEU A 438 -39.54 8.84 0.66
N LYS A 439 -39.44 9.11 -0.65
CA LYS A 439 -38.14 9.29 -1.31
C LYS A 439 -37.38 10.52 -0.82
N ALA A 440 -38.09 11.61 -0.53
CA ALA A 440 -37.50 12.80 0.08
C ALA A 440 -36.98 12.51 1.50
N GLU A 441 -37.69 11.70 2.28
CA GLU A 441 -37.24 11.22 3.60
C GLU A 441 -35.96 10.39 3.50
N ILE A 442 -35.86 9.44 2.55
CA ILE A 442 -34.62 8.70 2.26
C ILE A 442 -33.46 9.65 1.98
N LYS A 443 -33.69 10.70 1.19
CA LYS A 443 -32.65 11.69 0.87
C LYS A 443 -32.20 12.45 2.11
N ALA A 444 -33.15 12.90 2.95
CA ALA A 444 -32.83 13.60 4.19
C ALA A 444 -32.02 12.72 5.17
N LEU A 445 -32.35 11.43 5.28
CA LEU A 445 -31.59 10.47 6.09
C LEU A 445 -30.16 10.29 5.57
N LYS A 446 -29.98 10.17 4.25
CA LYS A 446 -28.65 10.10 3.63
C LYS A 446 -27.81 11.34 3.90
N ASP A 447 -28.40 12.53 3.78
CA ASP A 447 -27.72 13.80 4.03
C ASP A 447 -27.34 13.95 5.52
N LYS A 448 -28.21 13.52 6.43
CA LYS A 448 -27.94 13.49 7.88
C LYS A 448 -26.79 12.55 8.23
N ALA A 449 -26.84 11.30 7.76
CA ALA A 449 -25.78 10.31 7.98
C ALA A 449 -24.43 10.79 7.42
N LEU A 450 -24.43 11.39 6.23
CA LEU A 450 -23.20 11.98 5.65
C LEU A 450 -22.61 13.09 6.54
N THR A 451 -23.47 13.89 7.16
CA THR A 451 -23.05 14.96 8.06
C THR A 451 -22.45 14.38 9.34
N GLU A 452 -23.08 13.36 9.94
CA GLU A 452 -22.57 12.66 11.12
C GLU A 452 -21.22 11.98 10.86
N VAL A 453 -21.07 11.29 9.73
CA VAL A 453 -19.78 10.68 9.32
C VAL A 453 -18.69 11.74 9.16
N LYS A 454 -19.00 12.90 8.56
CA LYS A 454 -18.03 14.01 8.45
C LYS A 454 -17.59 14.52 9.82
N THR A 455 -18.49 14.61 10.79
CA THR A 455 -18.16 15.00 12.16
C THR A 455 -17.21 13.99 12.81
N VAL A 456 -17.49 12.69 12.71
CA VAL A 456 -16.60 11.62 13.23
C VAL A 456 -15.20 11.70 12.60
N ILE A 457 -15.11 11.93 11.29
CA ILE A 457 -13.83 12.08 10.60
C ILE A 457 -13.07 13.33 11.06
N ALA A 458 -13.78 14.45 11.31
CA ALA A 458 -13.17 15.68 11.80
C ALA A 458 -12.60 15.49 13.22
N GLU A 459 -13.39 14.90 14.13
CA GLU A 459 -12.94 14.56 15.49
C GLU A 459 -11.73 13.62 15.49
N LYS A 460 -11.74 12.58 14.64
CA LYS A 460 -10.60 11.67 14.43
C LYS A 460 -9.33 12.47 14.08
N LYS A 461 -9.45 13.38 13.11
CA LYS A 461 -8.32 14.15 12.60
C LYS A 461 -7.75 15.10 13.65
N GLU A 462 -8.61 15.75 14.43
CA GLU A 462 -8.20 16.65 15.51
C GLU A 462 -7.43 15.89 16.60
N LEU A 463 -7.98 14.76 17.06
CA LEU A 463 -7.32 13.91 18.05
C LEU A 463 -5.96 13.38 17.57
N ILE A 464 -5.89 12.81 16.36
CA ILE A 464 -4.64 12.29 15.79
C ILE A 464 -3.59 13.40 15.63
N SER A 465 -4.00 14.60 15.19
CA SER A 465 -3.05 15.73 15.02
C SER A 465 -2.34 16.07 16.33
N SER A 466 -3.05 16.02 17.48
CA SER A 466 -2.43 16.26 18.79
C SER A 466 -1.38 15.20 19.18
N PHE A 467 -1.61 13.93 18.79
CA PHE A 467 -0.66 12.85 19.02
C PHE A 467 0.54 12.92 18.06
N ASP A 468 0.34 13.33 16.81
CA ASP A 468 1.41 13.55 15.84
C ASP A 468 2.36 14.67 16.28
N GLU A 469 1.84 15.77 16.83
CA GLU A 469 2.66 16.81 17.46
C GLU A 469 3.50 16.25 18.61
N ARG A 470 2.89 15.44 19.48
CA ARG A 470 3.58 14.81 20.61
C ARG A 470 4.67 13.84 20.17
N LEU A 471 4.45 13.08 19.09
CA LEU A 471 5.47 12.22 18.47
C LEU A 471 6.65 13.02 17.92
N ASN A 472 6.40 14.19 17.32
CA ASN A 472 7.47 15.06 16.85
C ASN A 472 8.30 15.63 18.02
N ILE A 473 7.65 16.03 19.11
CA ILE A 473 8.33 16.51 20.33
C ILE A 473 9.21 15.41 20.94
N LEU A 474 8.75 14.16 20.98
CA LEU A 474 9.54 13.03 21.50
C LEU A 474 10.81 12.77 20.67
N LYS A 475 10.77 12.96 19.35
CA LYS A 475 11.97 12.83 18.50
C LYS A 475 13.03 13.87 18.84
N THR A 476 12.64 15.12 19.07
CA THR A 476 13.55 16.18 19.50
C THR A 476 14.09 15.93 20.90
N LEU A 477 13.26 15.45 21.83
CA LEU A 477 13.68 15.10 23.19
C LEU A 477 14.75 14.00 23.23
N ILE A 478 14.69 12.96 22.38
CA ILE A 478 15.76 11.95 22.25
C ILE A 478 17.10 12.63 21.95
N GLN A 479 17.11 13.50 20.95
CA GLN A 479 18.35 14.14 20.50
C GLN A 479 18.94 15.04 21.59
N GLU A 480 18.11 15.83 22.27
CA GLU A 480 18.54 16.69 23.37
C GLU A 480 19.06 15.88 24.56
N LYS A 481 18.36 14.81 24.94
CA LYS A 481 18.73 13.96 26.08
C LYS A 481 20.05 13.22 25.79
N ASN A 482 20.18 12.60 24.62
CA ASN A 482 21.42 11.94 24.20
C ASN A 482 22.61 12.91 24.12
N GLN A 483 22.39 14.15 23.65
CA GLN A 483 23.44 15.17 23.65
C GLN A 483 23.88 15.55 25.07
N LYS A 484 22.93 15.69 25.99
CA LYS A 484 23.23 15.99 27.40
C LYS A 484 23.99 14.84 28.05
N THR A 485 23.53 13.60 27.90
CA THR A 485 24.18 12.39 28.45
C THR A 485 25.62 12.27 27.94
N ASN A 486 25.85 12.45 26.63
CA ASN A 486 27.21 12.44 26.08
C ASN A 486 28.10 13.55 26.66
N ARG A 487 27.60 14.78 26.84
CA ARG A 487 28.36 15.87 27.47
C ARG A 487 28.74 15.55 28.91
N ASP A 488 27.80 15.04 29.70
CA ASP A 488 28.04 14.68 31.10
C ASP A 488 29.15 13.60 31.22
N PHE A 489 29.18 12.62 30.30
CA PHE A 489 30.25 11.60 30.26
C PHE A 489 31.58 12.14 29.71
N ASP A 490 31.57 13.07 28.75
CA ASP A 490 32.79 13.74 28.26
C ASP A 490 33.45 14.57 29.36
N ASP A 491 32.66 15.26 30.18
CA ASP A 491 33.14 15.99 31.36
C ASP A 491 33.79 15.03 32.38
N GLN A 492 33.18 13.87 32.64
CA GLN A 492 33.75 12.83 33.51
C GLN A 492 35.06 12.25 32.95
N LYS A 493 35.13 11.97 31.65
CA LYS A 493 36.38 11.54 30.99
C LYS A 493 37.48 12.59 31.13
N THR A 494 37.12 13.86 30.99
CA THR A 494 38.06 14.97 31.14
C THR A 494 38.60 15.05 32.57
N ASP A 495 37.74 14.93 33.58
CA ASP A 495 38.15 14.91 34.99
C ASP A 495 39.05 13.69 35.32
N LEU A 496 38.72 12.51 34.78
CA LEU A 496 39.53 11.31 34.92
C LEU A 496 40.93 11.49 34.29
N ALA A 497 41.01 12.06 33.09
CA ALA A 497 42.27 12.37 32.42
C ALA A 497 43.12 13.34 33.25
N ASN A 498 42.51 14.40 33.78
CA ASN A 498 43.19 15.37 34.65
C ASN A 498 43.76 14.72 35.91
N LYS A 499 42.98 13.84 36.58
CA LYS A 499 43.43 13.07 37.75
C LYS A 499 44.59 12.14 37.42
N TYR A 500 44.56 11.48 36.26
CA TYR A 500 45.65 10.63 35.77
C TYR A 500 46.94 11.43 35.55
N THR A 501 46.87 12.54 34.80
CA THR A 501 48.02 13.41 34.52
C THR A 501 48.62 13.98 35.81
N ALA A 502 47.78 14.43 36.76
CA ALA A 502 48.26 14.95 38.05
C ALA A 502 49.05 13.89 38.85
N LYS A 503 48.55 12.65 38.91
CA LYS A 503 49.28 11.55 39.58
C LYS A 503 50.54 11.16 38.83
N GLN A 504 50.52 11.12 37.51
CA GLN A 504 51.69 10.81 36.70
C GLN A 504 52.82 11.82 36.92
N ASN A 505 52.49 13.12 36.96
CA ASN A 505 53.46 14.18 37.28
C ASN A 505 54.06 14.00 38.67
N LYS A 506 53.26 13.61 39.68
CA LYS A 506 53.75 13.34 41.03
C LYS A 506 54.74 12.15 41.07
N LEU A 507 54.47 11.08 40.32
CA LEU A 507 55.38 9.94 40.22
C LEU A 507 56.70 10.32 39.53
N GLN A 508 56.64 11.15 38.50
CA GLN A 508 57.83 11.66 37.83
C GLN A 508 58.69 12.51 38.79
N LEU A 509 58.08 13.39 39.58
CA LEU A 509 58.78 14.16 40.61
C LEU A 509 59.48 13.26 41.64
N ASN A 510 58.81 12.20 42.12
CA ASN A 510 59.40 11.24 43.06
C ASN A 510 60.63 10.51 42.47
N LYS A 511 60.59 10.20 41.17
CA LYS A 511 61.69 9.57 40.43
C LYS A 511 62.88 10.51 40.30
N ASP A 512 62.62 11.77 39.94
CA ASP A 512 63.65 12.81 39.81
C ASP A 512 64.30 13.10 41.16
N GLU A 513 63.51 13.16 42.24
CA GLU A 513 64.01 13.31 43.61
C GLU A 513 64.89 12.11 44.04
N THR A 514 64.46 10.89 43.73
CA THR A 514 65.24 9.67 44.03
C THR A 514 66.60 9.67 43.33
N ASN A 515 66.64 10.06 42.05
CA ASN A 515 67.90 10.16 41.31
C ASN A 515 68.80 11.25 41.90
N LYS A 516 68.24 12.43 42.22
CA LYS A 516 68.98 13.53 42.85
C LYS A 516 69.61 13.13 44.19
N ILE A 517 68.88 12.39 45.03
CA ILE A 517 69.41 11.87 46.31
C ILE A 517 70.56 10.90 46.05
N PHE A 518 70.42 10.00 45.08
CA PHE A 518 71.48 9.05 44.74
C PHE A 518 72.74 9.75 44.19
N ASP A 519 72.59 10.77 43.34
CA ASP A 519 73.70 11.58 42.83
C ASP A 519 74.45 12.28 43.98
N TYR A 520 73.76 12.75 45.01
CA TYR A 520 74.40 13.31 46.20
C TYR A 520 75.19 12.26 46.98
N GLU A 521 74.65 11.06 47.16
CA GLU A 521 75.35 9.95 47.83
C GLU A 521 76.59 9.50 47.06
N GLU A 522 76.54 9.51 45.72
CA GLU A 522 77.70 9.25 44.86
C GLU A 522 78.80 10.31 45.06
N ARG A 523 78.44 11.59 45.11
CA ARG A 523 79.41 12.67 45.39
C ARG A 523 80.02 12.53 46.78
N ILE A 524 79.20 12.22 47.80
CA ILE A 524 79.69 11.99 49.17
C ILE A 524 80.67 10.83 49.22
N TYR A 525 80.38 9.73 48.50
CA TYR A 525 81.28 8.58 48.40
C TYR A 525 82.63 8.95 47.76
N THR A 526 82.62 9.67 46.65
CA THR A 526 83.84 10.14 45.98
C THR A 526 84.68 11.03 46.88
N ILE A 527 84.06 12.02 47.53
CA ILE A 527 84.73 12.91 48.49
C ILE A 527 85.33 12.10 49.65
N ALA A 528 84.62 11.09 50.15
CA ALA A 528 85.12 10.25 51.24
C ALA A 528 86.35 9.42 50.82
N ILE A 529 86.38 8.87 49.59
CA ILE A 529 87.55 8.18 49.06
C ILE A 529 88.75 9.12 48.99
N GLU A 530 88.58 10.28 48.35
CA GLU A 530 89.65 11.26 48.15
C GLU A 530 90.19 11.78 49.49
N THR A 531 89.30 12.13 50.42
CA THR A 531 89.67 12.61 51.75
C THR A 531 90.46 11.57 52.55
N ASN A 532 90.05 10.29 52.50
CA ASN A 532 90.73 9.23 53.23
C ASN A 532 92.11 8.91 52.61
N LYS A 533 92.23 8.90 51.28
CA LYS A 533 93.51 8.72 50.59
C LYS A 533 94.49 9.85 50.91
N SER A 534 94.04 11.10 50.84
CA SER A 534 94.87 12.27 51.20
C SER A 534 95.36 12.21 52.65
N LYS A 535 94.48 11.86 53.61
CA LYS A 535 94.88 11.68 55.02
C LYS A 535 95.92 10.58 55.21
N TYR A 536 95.82 9.48 54.45
CA TYR A 536 96.79 8.38 54.50
C TYR A 536 98.16 8.82 53.97
N GLU A 537 98.21 9.55 52.86
CA GLU A 537 99.46 10.10 52.30
C GLU A 537 100.13 11.05 53.30
N ASP A 538 99.37 11.97 53.91
CA ASP A 538 99.87 12.87 54.96
C ASP A 538 100.45 12.10 56.17
N GLN A 539 99.81 11.00 56.57
CA GLN A 539 100.29 10.16 57.66
C GLN A 539 101.58 9.43 57.30
N LEU A 540 101.71 8.88 56.08
CA LEU A 540 102.95 8.25 55.61
C LEU A 540 104.13 9.24 55.60
N VAL A 541 103.91 10.47 55.11
CA VAL A 541 104.93 11.52 55.10
C VAL A 541 105.37 11.86 56.53
N LYS A 542 104.44 11.99 57.48
CA LYS A 542 104.76 12.20 58.89
C LYS A 542 105.59 11.05 59.47
N THR A 543 105.20 9.80 59.25
CA THR A 543 105.95 8.63 59.74
C THR A 543 107.36 8.58 59.15
N ALA A 544 107.50 8.85 57.84
CA ALA A 544 108.79 8.89 57.16
C ALA A 544 109.73 9.97 57.71
N ASN A 545 109.22 11.19 57.94
CA ASN A 545 109.99 12.31 58.51
C ASN A 545 110.48 12.01 59.93
N VAL A 546 109.65 11.41 60.78
CA VAL A 546 110.03 11.00 62.14
C VAL A 546 111.19 9.99 62.10
N HIS A 547 111.08 8.97 61.23
CA HIS A 547 112.13 7.98 61.07
C HIS A 547 113.45 8.58 60.56
N GLN A 548 113.40 9.45 59.54
CA GLN A 548 114.58 10.12 59.00
C GLN A 548 115.27 10.99 60.05
N THR A 549 114.50 11.70 60.88
CA THR A 549 115.02 12.51 61.99
C THR A 549 115.75 11.63 63.01
N ASN A 550 115.19 10.47 63.36
CA ASN A 550 115.83 9.52 64.28
C ASN A 550 117.15 8.96 63.72
N ILE A 551 117.19 8.61 62.42
CA ILE A 551 118.43 8.17 61.74
C ILE A 551 119.51 9.26 61.81
N GLN A 552 119.16 10.49 61.46
CA GLN A 552 120.11 11.60 61.46
C GLN A 552 120.71 11.83 62.85
N LYS A 553 119.86 11.82 63.89
CA LYS A 553 120.30 11.97 65.29
C LYS A 553 121.23 10.83 65.72
N ASN A 554 120.90 9.59 65.39
CA ASN A 554 121.75 8.44 65.73
C ASN A 554 123.10 8.49 64.99
N ASN A 555 123.11 8.86 63.71
CA ASN A 555 124.35 9.00 62.94
C ASN A 555 125.25 10.13 63.45
N GLN A 556 124.67 11.26 63.86
CA GLN A 556 125.42 12.34 64.51
C GLN A 556 126.10 11.85 65.80
N LEU A 557 125.38 11.13 66.66
CA LEU A 557 125.93 10.56 67.89
C LEU A 557 127.06 9.55 67.60
N ILE A 558 126.94 8.72 66.55
CA ILE A 558 128.00 7.80 66.13
C ILE A 558 129.28 8.58 65.77
N GLU A 559 129.15 9.66 64.98
CA GLU A 559 130.29 10.48 64.59
C GLU A 559 130.92 11.24 65.77
N GLU A 560 130.10 11.74 66.70
CA GLU A 560 130.57 12.34 67.95
C GLU A 560 131.41 11.33 68.77
N HIS A 561 130.92 10.09 68.92
CA HIS A 561 131.66 9.04 69.63
C HIS A 561 132.97 8.66 68.89
N LYS A 562 132.97 8.57 67.56
CA LYS A 562 134.20 8.34 66.77
C LYS A 562 135.23 9.46 66.95
N SER A 563 134.78 10.71 66.97
CA SER A 563 135.65 11.87 67.16
C SER A 563 136.28 11.88 68.57
N THR A 564 135.49 11.52 69.59
CA THR A 564 135.94 11.39 70.98
C THR A 564 136.99 10.30 71.12
N PHE A 565 136.76 9.12 70.51
CA PHE A 565 137.74 8.03 70.47
C PHE A 565 139.05 8.47 69.79
N LYS A 566 138.99 9.17 68.64
CA LYS A 566 140.19 9.69 67.98
C LYS A 566 140.99 10.65 68.87
N ARG A 567 140.30 11.50 69.65
CA ARG A 567 140.95 12.42 70.60
C ARG A 567 141.67 11.65 71.71
N LEU A 568 140.99 10.70 72.37
CA LEU A 568 141.55 9.88 73.45
C LEU A 568 142.73 9.04 72.97
N LYS A 569 142.63 8.42 71.78
CA LYS A 569 143.74 7.67 71.17
C LYS A 569 144.99 8.53 70.95
N LYS A 570 144.80 9.81 70.62
CA LYS A 570 145.90 10.77 70.47
C LYS A 570 146.51 11.17 71.82
N GLU A 571 145.69 11.39 72.85
CA GLU A 571 146.13 11.69 74.21
C GLU A 571 146.95 10.54 74.80
N TYR A 572 146.48 9.29 74.69
CA TYR A 572 147.23 8.12 75.15
C TYR A 572 148.56 7.95 74.41
N LYS A 573 148.62 8.31 73.12
CA LYS A 573 149.86 8.21 72.33
C LYS A 573 150.92 9.20 72.81
N GLU A 574 150.50 10.38 73.24
CA GLU A 574 151.41 11.41 73.75
C GLU A 574 151.90 11.07 75.17
N ASP A 575 151.06 10.46 76.01
CA ASP A 575 151.44 9.97 77.34
C ASP A 575 152.51 8.85 77.27
N LEU A 576 152.42 7.97 76.27
CA LEU A 576 153.44 6.96 75.99
C LEU A 576 154.79 7.61 75.60
N ARG A 577 154.75 8.69 74.80
CA ARG A 577 155.94 9.41 74.35
C ARG A 577 156.68 10.07 75.52
N VAL A 578 155.95 10.63 76.48
CA VAL A 578 156.53 11.25 77.68
C VAL A 578 157.21 10.22 78.57
N LYS A 579 156.63 9.03 78.74
CA LYS A 579 157.21 7.95 79.54
C LYS A 579 158.46 7.32 78.92
N THR A 580 158.57 7.25 77.59
CA THR A 580 159.78 6.73 76.92
C THR A 580 160.96 7.71 76.99
N THR A 581 160.73 9.02 76.88
CA THR A 581 161.80 10.04 77.01
C THR A 581 162.41 10.11 78.42
N TYR A 582 161.68 9.69 79.46
CA TYR A 582 162.20 9.58 80.84
C TYR A 582 163.15 8.39 81.03
N TYR A 583 163.02 7.32 80.24
CA TYR A 583 163.83 6.10 80.36
C TYR A 583 165.19 6.20 79.64
N GLU A 584 165.30 7.05 78.61
CA GLU A 584 166.53 7.15 77.79
C GLU A 584 167.67 7.95 78.45
N ASN A 585 167.40 8.74 79.51
CA ASN A 585 168.42 9.59 80.17
C ASN A 585 169.23 8.90 81.29
N ASN A 586 169.12 7.58 81.52
CA ASN A 586 169.68 6.91 82.71
C ASN A 586 170.44 5.57 82.51
N ILE A 587 171.07 5.29 81.35
CA ILE A 587 171.71 3.96 81.11
C ILE A 587 173.17 4.06 80.57
N PHE A 588 174.05 4.84 81.23
CA PHE A 588 175.52 4.71 81.08
C PHE A 588 176.13 4.02 82.31
N THR A 589 176.04 2.68 82.40
CA THR A 589 177.01 1.75 83.02
C THR A 589 176.50 0.30 82.91
N VAL A 590 177.39 -0.64 82.53
CA VAL A 590 177.23 -2.11 82.38
C VAL A 590 176.82 -2.65 80.98
N ARG A 591 177.82 -2.74 80.07
CA ARG A 591 178.12 -3.94 79.25
C ARG A 591 178.89 -4.92 80.17
N PRO A 592 178.86 -6.29 80.10
CA PRO A 592 178.59 -7.20 78.96
C PRO A 592 177.86 -8.54 79.31
N ARG A 593 177.70 -9.44 78.30
CA ARG A 593 177.34 -10.89 78.32
C ARG A 593 175.91 -11.25 77.89
N ILE A 594 175.62 -11.31 76.59
CA ILE A 594 174.80 -12.38 75.95
C ILE A 594 175.23 -12.50 74.47
N GLU A 595 176.48 -12.84 74.19
CA GLU A 595 176.95 -13.10 72.80
C GLU A 595 177.43 -14.55 72.57
N GLU A 596 177.33 -15.46 73.54
CA GLU A 596 177.83 -16.85 73.38
C GLU A 596 176.76 -17.96 73.33
N ALA A 597 175.46 -17.67 73.44
CA ALA A 597 174.42 -18.74 73.56
C ALA A 597 173.58 -19.03 72.30
N ILE A 598 173.76 -18.28 71.21
CA ILE A 598 172.85 -18.35 70.04
C ILE A 598 173.41 -19.22 68.89
N GLY A 599 174.71 -19.56 68.92
CA GLY A 599 175.38 -20.31 67.86
C GLY A 599 174.92 -21.76 67.67
N ASP A 600 174.50 -22.45 68.73
CA ASP A 600 174.24 -23.90 68.66
C ASP A 600 172.78 -24.29 68.33
N LYS A 601 171.83 -23.35 68.38
CA LYS A 601 170.39 -23.64 68.17
C LYS A 601 169.91 -23.62 66.71
N LEU A 602 170.76 -23.24 65.77
CA LEU A 602 170.37 -23.05 64.37
C LEU A 602 170.43 -24.32 63.53
N LEU A 603 171.18 -25.36 63.93
CA LEU A 603 171.26 -26.62 63.17
C LEU A 603 170.09 -27.58 63.43
N ASP A 604 169.46 -27.53 64.62
CA ASP A 604 168.33 -28.42 64.97
C ASP A 604 167.00 -27.98 64.32
N LEU A 605 166.85 -26.70 63.95
CA LEU A 605 165.61 -26.16 63.39
C LEU A 605 165.39 -26.59 61.92
N GLU A 606 166.46 -26.87 61.17
CA GLU A 606 166.38 -27.19 59.74
C GLU A 606 165.90 -28.63 59.47
N ASN A 607 166.15 -29.57 60.39
CA ASN A 607 165.63 -30.94 60.27
C ASN A 607 164.14 -31.05 60.63
N ASP A 608 163.63 -30.22 61.54
CA ASP A 608 162.22 -30.24 61.99
C ASP A 608 161.26 -29.68 60.90
N ILE A 609 161.74 -28.75 60.07
CA ILE A 609 160.99 -28.19 58.93
C ILE A 609 160.80 -29.24 57.82
N ARG A 610 161.77 -30.14 57.61
CA ARG A 610 161.68 -31.19 56.59
C ARG A 610 160.62 -32.23 56.92
N ILE A 611 160.47 -32.59 58.19
CA ILE A 611 159.47 -33.57 58.67
C ILE A 611 158.05 -33.01 58.58
N ARG A 612 157.84 -31.71 58.87
CA ARG A 612 156.51 -31.08 58.80
C ARG A 612 156.00 -30.86 57.37
N LYS A 613 156.89 -30.66 56.38
CA LYS A 613 156.49 -30.55 54.96
C LYS A 613 155.97 -31.88 54.39
N GLN A 614 156.53 -33.02 54.81
CA GLN A 614 156.03 -34.34 54.39
C GLN A 614 154.63 -34.62 54.97
N ARG A 615 154.40 -34.28 56.24
CA ARG A 615 153.10 -34.42 56.92
C ARG A 615 151.98 -33.58 56.30
N LEU A 616 152.30 -32.43 55.72
CA LEU A 616 151.32 -31.55 55.05
C LEU A 616 150.90 -32.10 53.68
N ILE A 617 151.80 -32.80 52.99
CA ILE A 617 151.48 -33.48 51.73
C ILE A 617 150.58 -34.69 52.01
N ASP A 618 150.90 -35.50 53.01
CA ASP A 618 150.10 -36.68 53.41
C ASP A 618 148.66 -36.30 53.78
N ILE A 619 148.45 -35.19 54.50
CA ILE A 619 147.10 -34.67 54.85
C ILE A 619 146.32 -34.23 53.60
N LYS A 620 146.97 -33.59 52.62
CA LYS A 620 146.29 -33.18 51.37
C LYS A 620 145.87 -34.38 50.52
N THR A 621 146.68 -35.44 50.50
CA THR A 621 146.33 -36.69 49.79
C THR A 621 145.15 -37.41 50.45
N GLU A 622 145.07 -37.41 51.78
CA GLU A 622 143.96 -38.03 52.53
C GLU A 622 142.64 -37.24 52.39
N ILE A 623 142.69 -35.91 52.33
CA ILE A 623 141.50 -35.08 52.06
C ILE A 623 140.96 -35.33 50.64
N ASN A 624 141.84 -35.45 49.64
CA ASN A 624 141.39 -35.73 48.27
C ASN A 624 140.82 -37.15 48.12
N ARG A 625 141.41 -38.15 48.82
CA ARG A 625 140.86 -39.52 48.89
C ARG A 625 139.46 -39.55 49.52
N LEU A 626 139.24 -38.80 50.61
CA LEU A 626 137.93 -38.68 51.26
C LEU A 626 136.89 -37.95 50.38
N ILE A 627 137.31 -36.94 49.60
CA ILE A 627 136.43 -36.25 48.65
C ILE A 627 136.01 -37.18 47.50
N GLU A 628 136.92 -38.01 46.98
CA GLU A 628 136.57 -39.03 45.98
C GLU A 628 135.67 -40.12 46.55
N GLU A 629 135.90 -40.62 47.76
CA GLU A 629 135.02 -41.59 48.43
C GLU A 629 133.61 -41.03 48.67
N ILE A 630 133.47 -39.77 49.10
CA ILE A 630 132.18 -39.11 49.29
C ILE A 630 131.46 -38.91 47.94
N ASN A 631 132.19 -38.55 46.88
CA ASN A 631 131.60 -38.38 45.55
C ASN A 631 131.18 -39.71 44.93
N ILE A 632 131.93 -40.80 45.12
CA ILE A 632 131.54 -42.15 44.70
C ILE A 632 130.32 -42.65 45.52
N GLN A 633 130.27 -42.38 46.83
CA GLN A 633 129.08 -42.67 47.64
C GLN A 633 127.83 -41.92 47.16
N LYS A 634 127.96 -40.63 46.84
CA LYS A 634 126.85 -39.83 46.29
C LYS A 634 126.42 -40.31 44.90
N LEU A 635 127.36 -40.70 44.03
CA LEU A 635 127.04 -41.21 42.70
C LEU A 635 126.32 -42.57 42.77
N ASN A 636 126.77 -43.46 43.66
CA ASN A 636 126.13 -44.76 43.89
C ASN A 636 124.72 -44.60 44.49
N GLN A 637 124.52 -43.68 45.45
CA GLN A 637 123.19 -43.35 45.99
C GLN A 637 122.25 -42.77 44.92
N LEU A 638 122.77 -41.96 43.99
CA LEU A 638 121.98 -41.41 42.90
C LEU A 638 121.57 -42.49 41.90
N HIS A 639 122.47 -43.43 41.59
CA HIS A 639 122.20 -44.52 40.67
C HIS A 639 121.20 -45.54 41.25
N GLU A 640 121.29 -45.85 42.54
CA GLU A 640 120.29 -46.66 43.26
C GLU A 640 118.92 -45.99 43.30
N SER A 641 118.88 -44.67 43.55
CA SER A 641 117.65 -43.90 43.58
C SER A 641 116.99 -43.82 42.21
N PHE A 642 117.76 -43.66 41.14
CA PHE A 642 117.25 -43.62 39.78
C PHE A 642 116.71 -44.99 39.32
N SER A 643 117.38 -46.08 39.69
CA SER A 643 116.92 -47.44 39.38
C SER A 643 115.63 -47.80 40.12
N LYS A 644 115.47 -47.35 41.39
CA LYS A 644 114.21 -47.44 42.15
C LYS A 644 113.09 -46.60 41.55
N LEU A 645 113.39 -45.39 41.06
CA LEU A 645 112.39 -44.51 40.45
C LEU A 645 111.86 -45.07 39.13
N ASN A 646 112.74 -45.69 38.33
CA ASN A 646 112.36 -46.29 37.05
C ASN A 646 111.48 -47.54 37.23
N THR A 647 111.81 -48.40 38.22
CA THR A 647 110.95 -49.54 38.58
C THR A 647 109.62 -49.08 39.19
N THR A 648 109.60 -48.02 40.01
CA THR A 648 108.34 -47.47 40.57
C THR A 648 107.46 -46.85 39.49
N SER A 649 108.07 -46.19 38.49
CA SER A 649 107.37 -45.63 37.31
C SER A 649 106.70 -46.72 36.47
N GLU A 650 107.38 -47.84 36.20
CA GLU A 650 106.79 -48.97 35.46
C GLU A 650 105.63 -49.65 36.21
N TYR A 651 105.72 -49.76 37.54
CA TYR A 651 104.60 -50.22 38.37
C TYR A 651 103.41 -49.24 38.35
N GLY A 652 103.67 -47.94 38.48
CA GLY A 652 102.63 -46.90 38.46
C GLY A 652 101.86 -46.82 37.14
N ILE A 653 102.53 -47.06 36.01
CA ILE A 653 101.88 -47.12 34.69
C ILE A 653 100.93 -48.34 34.59
N LYS A 654 101.32 -49.49 35.14
CA LYS A 654 100.48 -50.70 35.21
C LYS A 654 99.26 -50.53 36.13
N ASP A 655 99.44 -49.85 37.25
CA ASP A 655 98.34 -49.54 38.18
C ASP A 655 97.34 -48.56 37.55
N TYR A 656 97.81 -47.54 36.83
CA TYR A 656 96.93 -46.60 36.13
C TYR A 656 96.08 -47.28 35.04
N GLN A 657 96.65 -48.23 34.29
CA GLN A 657 95.88 -49.02 33.32
C GLN A 657 94.78 -49.85 33.98
N THR A 658 95.08 -50.42 35.15
CA THR A 658 94.13 -51.24 35.92
C THR A 658 93.03 -50.37 36.56
N ILE A 659 93.36 -49.17 37.04
CA ILE A 659 92.40 -48.19 37.56
C ILE A 659 91.47 -47.70 36.44
N TYR A 660 92.01 -47.40 35.26
CA TYR A 660 91.20 -46.96 34.12
C TYR A 660 90.20 -48.04 33.68
N GLN A 661 90.62 -49.31 33.67
CA GLN A 661 89.76 -50.45 33.34
C GLN A 661 88.65 -50.68 34.38
N LYS A 662 88.95 -50.52 35.68
CA LYS A 662 87.93 -50.56 36.73
C LYS A 662 86.98 -49.37 36.69
N PHE A 663 87.47 -48.18 36.33
CA PHE A 663 86.65 -46.97 36.22
C PHE A 663 85.64 -47.06 35.06
N SER A 664 86.04 -47.62 33.91
CA SER A 664 85.13 -47.81 32.78
C SER A 664 84.04 -48.84 33.06
N GLU A 665 84.36 -49.94 33.75
CA GLU A 665 83.39 -50.94 34.20
C GLU A 665 82.38 -50.35 35.21
N ASN A 666 82.85 -49.51 36.14
CA ASN A 666 82.02 -48.88 37.17
C ASN A 666 81.08 -47.79 36.59
N ILE A 667 81.48 -47.07 35.53
CA ILE A 667 80.59 -46.15 34.80
C ILE A 667 79.46 -46.93 34.12
N LEU A 668 79.75 -48.08 33.51
CA LEU A 668 78.75 -48.94 32.89
C LEU A 668 77.75 -49.48 33.92
N GLU A 669 78.22 -49.90 35.09
CA GLU A 669 77.36 -50.40 36.17
C GLU A 669 76.48 -49.29 36.79
N ASN A 670 77.05 -48.10 37.04
CA ASN A 670 76.29 -46.96 37.56
C ASN A 670 75.26 -46.43 36.57
N SER A 671 75.56 -46.46 35.26
CA SER A 671 74.59 -46.08 34.22
C SER A 671 73.35 -46.99 34.22
N LYS A 672 73.54 -48.27 34.55
CA LYS A 672 72.46 -49.26 34.67
C LYS A 672 71.59 -48.99 35.90
N SER A 673 72.21 -48.71 37.04
CA SER A 673 71.53 -48.33 38.30
C SER A 673 70.73 -47.01 38.17
N ILE A 674 71.28 -46.01 37.49
CA ILE A 674 70.58 -44.74 37.21
C ILE A 674 69.35 -44.98 36.34
N ASN A 675 69.45 -45.81 35.29
CA ASN A 675 68.32 -46.12 34.42
C ASN A 675 67.20 -46.89 35.15
N GLU A 676 67.54 -47.81 36.05
CA GLU A 676 66.57 -48.51 36.90
C GLU A 676 65.90 -47.56 37.91
N THR A 677 66.66 -46.62 38.46
CA THR A 677 66.13 -45.59 39.39
C THR A 677 65.20 -44.60 38.68
N ILE A 678 65.53 -44.18 37.45
CA ILE A 678 64.68 -43.31 36.62
C ILE A 678 63.37 -44.01 36.26
N ALA A 679 63.42 -45.31 35.94
CA ALA A 679 62.22 -46.11 35.67
C ALA A 679 61.32 -46.21 36.92
N SER A 680 61.92 -46.46 38.10
CA SER A 680 61.20 -46.49 39.38
C SER A 680 60.57 -45.14 39.74
N PHE A 681 61.30 -44.03 39.55
CA PHE A 681 60.82 -42.67 39.79
C PHE A 681 59.67 -42.26 38.84
N LYS A 682 59.74 -42.64 37.55
CA LYS A 682 58.63 -42.45 36.60
C LYS A 682 57.37 -43.18 37.05
N ASN A 683 57.49 -44.42 37.52
CA ASN A 683 56.36 -45.18 38.04
C ASN A 683 55.79 -44.56 39.33
N ALA A 684 56.64 -44.06 40.23
CA ALA A 684 56.20 -43.35 41.43
C ALA A 684 55.45 -42.05 41.10
N LEU A 685 55.91 -41.25 40.13
CA LEU A 685 55.21 -40.05 39.66
C LEU A 685 53.86 -40.37 39.00
N PHE A 686 53.79 -41.46 38.24
CA PHE A 686 52.55 -41.93 37.63
C PHE A 686 51.51 -42.32 38.69
N GLU A 687 51.92 -43.09 39.72
CA GLU A 687 51.02 -43.47 40.83
C GLU A 687 50.63 -42.28 41.72
N LEU A 688 51.53 -41.28 41.90
CA LEU A 688 51.23 -40.07 42.67
C LEU A 688 50.24 -39.15 41.94
N SER A 689 50.36 -39.05 40.60
CA SER A 689 49.39 -38.37 39.74
C SER A 689 48.02 -39.05 39.80
N LYS A 690 47.99 -40.38 39.66
CA LYS A 690 46.77 -41.20 39.78
C LYS A 690 46.09 -41.01 41.13
N ASN A 691 46.84 -41.05 42.24
CA ASN A 691 46.29 -40.81 43.58
C ASN A 691 45.79 -39.38 43.81
N LYS A 692 46.46 -38.37 43.25
CA LYS A 692 45.97 -36.98 43.28
C LYS A 692 44.66 -36.85 42.51
N HIS A 693 44.57 -37.43 41.32
CA HIS A 693 43.36 -37.38 40.51
C HIS A 693 42.18 -38.08 41.22
N SER A 694 42.42 -39.25 41.82
CA SER A 694 41.42 -39.95 42.63
C SER A 694 40.94 -39.10 43.82
N LYS A 695 41.85 -38.44 44.54
CA LYS A 695 41.49 -37.53 45.66
C LYS A 695 40.68 -36.33 45.19
N THR A 696 41.08 -35.68 44.10
CA THR A 696 40.36 -34.51 43.56
C THR A 696 38.97 -34.89 43.06
N VAL A 697 38.80 -36.08 42.44
CA VAL A 697 37.47 -36.59 42.06
C VAL A 697 36.60 -36.84 43.29
N VAL A 698 37.14 -37.41 44.37
CA VAL A 698 36.40 -37.62 45.62
C VAL A 698 36.04 -36.30 46.31
N GLU A 699 36.92 -35.30 46.31
CA GLU A 699 36.65 -33.97 46.86
C GLU A 699 35.61 -33.20 46.03
N LEU A 700 35.68 -33.29 44.69
CA LEU A 700 34.66 -32.72 43.80
C LEU A 700 33.31 -33.41 43.99
N MET A 701 33.27 -34.73 44.19
CA MET A 701 32.05 -35.46 44.54
C MET A 701 31.46 -35.00 45.87
N LYS A 702 32.30 -34.79 46.90
CA LYS A 702 31.86 -34.26 48.20
C LYS A 702 31.32 -32.83 48.12
N ILE A 703 31.94 -31.97 47.31
CA ILE A 703 31.44 -30.60 47.08
C ILE A 703 30.07 -30.65 46.38
N ASN A 704 29.92 -31.53 45.39
CA ASN A 704 28.65 -31.70 44.66
C ASN A 704 27.54 -32.29 45.54
N GLU A 705 27.87 -33.15 46.52
CA GLU A 705 26.93 -33.64 47.53
C GLU A 705 26.57 -32.57 48.58
N SER A 706 27.45 -31.61 48.85
CA SER A 706 27.16 -30.48 49.77
C SER A 706 26.39 -29.31 49.14
N MET A 707 26.16 -29.35 47.82
CA MET A 707 25.36 -28.39 47.05
C MET A 707 23.95 -28.91 46.70
N LYS A 708 23.57 -30.09 47.20
CA LYS A 708 22.19 -30.63 47.22
C LYS A 708 21.69 -30.67 48.66
#